data_AF-A0A8S1KF75-F1
#
_entry.id   AF-A0A8S1KF75-F1
#
_cell.length_a   1.000
_cell.length_b   1.000
_cell.length_c   1.000
_cell.angle_alpha   90.00
_cell.angle_beta   90.00
_cell.angle_gamma   90.00
#
_symmetry.space_group_name_H-M   'P 1'
#
loop_
_entity.id
_entity.type
_entity.pdbx_description
1 polymer ?
#
loop_
_entity_poly.entity_id
_entity_poly.type
_entity_poly.pdbx_seq_one_letter_code
_entity_poly.pdbx_strand_id
1 'polypeptide(L)'
;MNQNKQYNPFALPPDFQLAQAHAKAKQVGYQNQNQQEYCPCCNMAINKIPIGVCEDIIRLQFLGEGIPLFFQSIKLYSILLLLIFVLVGIYNIITTSDLCYKEYHFNLMDNEENQEQGCYHFIGVAYTVNKTELQLTIQAVLALLGTFLVTAGLFLIKWFQQRNLHFSINSSPSDFTILLRNYPYTHEKQQIEQYFMKYFNVNSSSIVKIIRPLNIQDYLNDQKKKNEKLQEQQKIYALMTRPQEVREKNDILNQLMHEIQVLDKQISLFEQQVTLNNLYQRTDYVLVTLQEESLVDQILDICNQNHWYEIIMDYVGCCDKLLYYLNNDKQQWKFINGQRIYIRRAPEPLDIIWQNFNTSHSEKRCKRMLALSLNFLVVLIGAFIVYGISYTQNQAQSSNTFYVKYVLSGLCALAILIINQILEMLIKITSKYEKHTTYTNETRSVMVTQTIMQFINTALVPFGLFIFTDFDQNNLAVSLFFIFLGNLIILPILEILDPLYIIKLIKQNQILKEQDKRQIILTQQQTHELFEGPDYRIADKYSTIYKSILMSMFYLCIFPYGMMMQILSLFLYYWACKYTLLRRCSYPPTINRNLNDSTLQLLGISPILISAGSACYQFVLIKTYSNLIIHIINMIISCLCVGIYLYFRFESKATHTESALSLNYFEEKKKFSTDYEKCNPITMKQAQFQQQYKLE
;
A
#
# COMPACT_ATOMS: atom_id res chain seq x y z
N MET A 1 -9.42 -36.41 -11.10
CA MET A 1 -8.89 -36.91 -9.80
C MET A 1 -10.04 -37.38 -8.90
N ASN A 2 -9.85 -38.41 -8.06
CA ASN A 2 -10.89 -38.88 -7.12
C ASN A 2 -11.38 -37.74 -6.22
N GLN A 3 -12.67 -37.39 -6.33
CA GLN A 3 -13.31 -36.26 -5.63
C GLN A 3 -13.39 -36.40 -4.09
N ASN A 4 -12.85 -37.47 -3.50
CA ASN A 4 -12.95 -37.80 -2.08
C ASN A 4 -11.62 -37.77 -1.30
N LYS A 5 -10.53 -37.19 -1.82
CA LYS A 5 -9.33 -36.96 -0.98
C LYS A 5 -9.59 -35.81 -0.01
N GLN A 6 -9.88 -36.13 1.24
CA GLN A 6 -10.00 -35.16 2.34
C GLN A 6 -8.65 -34.43 2.51
N TYR A 7 -8.66 -33.10 2.40
CA TYR A 7 -7.46 -32.29 2.57
C TYR A 7 -6.96 -32.38 4.02
N ASN A 8 -5.72 -32.85 4.19
CA ASN A 8 -5.03 -32.84 5.48
C ASN A 8 -3.82 -31.89 5.39
N PRO A 9 -3.84 -30.70 6.04
CA PRO A 9 -2.75 -29.71 5.96
C PRO A 9 -1.43 -30.21 6.53
N PHE A 10 -1.51 -31.25 7.34
CA PHE A 10 -0.47 -31.83 8.16
C PHE A 10 0.08 -33.15 7.60
N ALA A 11 -0.38 -33.58 6.42
CA ALA A 11 0.07 -34.83 5.82
C ALA A 11 1.58 -34.81 5.50
N LEU A 12 2.23 -35.95 5.78
CA LEU A 12 3.63 -36.27 5.50
C LEU A 12 3.71 -37.72 4.98
N PRO A 13 4.35 -38.00 3.83
CA PRO A 13 4.87 -37.02 2.87
C PRO A 13 3.74 -36.22 2.18
N PRO A 14 4.05 -35.03 1.64
CA PRO A 14 3.05 -34.21 0.96
C PRO A 14 2.70 -34.80 -0.42
N ASP A 15 1.44 -34.64 -0.83
CA ASP A 15 0.95 -34.92 -2.18
C ASP A 15 1.30 -33.73 -3.10
N PHE A 16 2.37 -33.89 -3.88
CA PHE A 16 2.84 -32.88 -4.83
C PHE A 16 1.85 -32.61 -5.97
N GLN A 17 1.07 -33.60 -6.40
CA GLN A 17 0.07 -33.40 -7.44
C GLN A 17 -1.06 -32.51 -6.91
N LEU A 18 -1.46 -32.73 -5.66
CA LEU A 18 -2.44 -31.86 -4.99
C LEU A 18 -1.89 -30.44 -4.81
N ALA A 19 -0.61 -30.27 -4.47
CA ALA A 19 0.03 -28.96 -4.36
C ALA A 19 0.10 -28.21 -5.71
N GLN A 20 0.46 -28.91 -6.79
CA GLN A 20 0.44 -28.34 -8.14
C GLN A 20 -0.98 -27.99 -8.61
N ALA A 21 -1.97 -28.84 -8.29
CA ALA A 21 -3.37 -28.55 -8.56
C ALA A 21 -3.86 -27.33 -7.78
N HIS A 22 -3.49 -27.19 -6.49
CA HIS A 22 -3.76 -26.00 -5.70
C HIS A 22 -3.13 -24.75 -6.31
N ALA A 23 -1.87 -24.82 -6.71
CA ALA A 23 -1.17 -23.71 -7.35
C ALA A 23 -1.87 -23.26 -8.63
N LYS A 24 -2.29 -24.19 -9.50
CA LYS A 24 -3.09 -23.90 -10.70
C LYS A 24 -4.45 -23.28 -10.34
N ALA A 25 -5.14 -23.82 -9.34
CA ALA A 25 -6.41 -23.28 -8.84
C ALA A 25 -6.27 -21.85 -8.28
N LYS A 26 -5.08 -21.50 -7.78
CA LYS A 26 -4.74 -20.17 -7.27
C LYS A 26 -4.26 -19.19 -8.33
N GLN A 27 -3.98 -19.61 -9.56
CA GLN A 27 -3.60 -18.69 -10.63
C GLN A 27 -4.78 -17.80 -11.06
N VAL A 28 -4.47 -16.62 -11.59
CA VAL A 28 -5.46 -15.69 -12.14
C VAL A 28 -5.95 -16.20 -13.50
N GLY A 29 -7.28 -16.27 -13.66
CA GLY A 29 -7.92 -16.68 -14.92
C GLY A 29 -9.42 -16.83 -14.78
N TYR A 30 -10.13 -16.94 -15.91
CA TYR A 30 -11.57 -17.14 -15.90
C TYR A 30 -11.92 -18.59 -15.59
N GLN A 31 -13.04 -18.79 -14.89
CA GLN A 31 -13.57 -20.12 -14.63
C GLN A 31 -14.13 -20.71 -15.92
N ASN A 32 -13.68 -21.91 -16.30
CA ASN A 32 -14.25 -22.63 -17.44
C ASN A 32 -15.57 -23.29 -17.01
N GLN A 33 -16.68 -22.96 -17.67
CA GLN A 33 -18.01 -23.49 -17.32
C GLN A 33 -18.14 -25.00 -17.64
N ASN A 34 -17.34 -25.53 -18.57
CA ASN A 34 -17.54 -26.87 -19.14
C ASN A 34 -16.67 -27.97 -18.51
N GLN A 35 -15.68 -27.64 -17.68
CA GLN A 35 -14.79 -28.62 -17.03
C GLN A 35 -14.43 -28.17 -15.61
N GLN A 36 -15.11 -28.75 -14.61
CA GLN A 36 -14.99 -28.33 -13.22
C GLN A 36 -14.29 -29.39 -12.36
N GLU A 37 -12.96 -29.41 -12.40
CA GLU A 37 -12.17 -29.97 -11.30
C GLU A 37 -11.89 -28.86 -10.27
N TYR A 38 -12.34 -29.04 -9.04
CA TYR A 38 -12.12 -28.11 -7.93
C TYR A 38 -10.98 -28.61 -7.03
N CYS A 39 -10.17 -27.70 -6.47
CA CYS A 39 -9.25 -28.11 -5.41
C CYS A 39 -10.05 -28.53 -4.17
N PRO A 40 -9.80 -29.72 -3.58
CA PRO A 40 -10.44 -30.12 -2.33
C PRO A 40 -10.04 -29.24 -1.13
N CYS A 41 -9.02 -28.40 -1.30
CA CYS A 41 -8.45 -27.54 -0.28
C CYS A 41 -9.12 -26.16 -0.17
N CYS A 42 -9.32 -25.49 -1.31
CA CYS A 42 -9.76 -24.10 -1.39
C CYS A 42 -11.02 -23.92 -2.23
N ASN A 43 -11.55 -25.03 -2.78
CA ASN A 43 -12.75 -25.07 -3.60
C ASN A 43 -12.72 -24.13 -4.82
N MET A 44 -11.54 -23.79 -5.32
CA MET A 44 -11.36 -23.05 -6.57
C MET A 44 -11.16 -23.99 -7.75
N ALA A 45 -11.68 -23.59 -8.91
CA ALA A 45 -11.49 -24.32 -10.16
C ALA A 45 -10.00 -24.39 -10.53
N ILE A 46 -9.51 -25.60 -10.82
CA ILE A 46 -8.11 -25.88 -11.18
C ILE A 46 -7.82 -25.43 -12.61
N ASN A 47 -8.74 -25.73 -13.54
CA ASN A 47 -8.58 -25.40 -14.96
C ASN A 47 -9.24 -24.05 -15.25
N LYS A 48 -8.43 -22.99 -15.25
CA LYS A 48 -8.85 -21.63 -15.61
C LYS A 48 -8.38 -21.26 -17.01
N ILE A 49 -9.17 -20.45 -17.70
CA ILE A 49 -8.80 -19.88 -19.00
C ILE A 49 -7.82 -18.73 -18.75
N PRO A 50 -6.59 -18.80 -19.29
CA PRO A 50 -5.59 -17.76 -19.09
C PRO A 50 -5.99 -16.47 -19.81
N ILE A 51 -5.78 -15.34 -19.15
CA ILE A 51 -6.06 -13.99 -19.69
C ILE A 51 -4.86 -13.54 -20.52
N GLY A 52 -5.10 -12.86 -21.64
CA GLY A 52 -4.06 -12.28 -22.47
C GLY A 52 -3.40 -11.07 -21.79
N VAL A 53 -2.08 -10.91 -21.93
CA VAL A 53 -1.38 -9.75 -21.34
C VAL A 53 -1.81 -8.43 -21.99
N CYS A 54 -2.21 -8.45 -23.27
CA CYS A 54 -2.71 -7.27 -23.98
C CYS A 54 -4.22 -7.03 -23.82
N GLU A 55 -4.90 -7.84 -23.00
CA GLU A 55 -6.36 -7.78 -22.86
C GLU A 55 -6.83 -6.53 -22.09
N ASP A 56 -8.08 -6.12 -22.31
CA ASP A 56 -8.61 -4.88 -21.73
C ASP A 56 -8.68 -4.89 -20.21
N ILE A 57 -8.51 -3.71 -19.62
CA ILE A 57 -8.50 -3.53 -18.16
C ILE A 57 -9.86 -3.87 -17.54
N ILE A 58 -10.96 -3.61 -18.27
CA ILE A 58 -12.34 -3.90 -17.84
C ILE A 58 -12.53 -5.39 -17.57
N ARG A 59 -11.87 -6.24 -18.36
CA ARG A 59 -11.91 -7.70 -18.20
C ARG A 59 -11.26 -8.18 -16.89
N LEU A 60 -10.45 -7.35 -16.22
CA LEU A 60 -9.85 -7.67 -14.92
C LEU A 60 -10.77 -7.35 -13.72
N GLN A 61 -11.98 -6.85 -13.95
CA GLN A 61 -12.92 -6.42 -12.91
C GLN A 61 -13.32 -7.52 -11.92
N PHE A 62 -13.33 -8.79 -12.35
CA PHE A 62 -13.64 -9.91 -11.44
C PHE A 62 -12.62 -10.06 -10.30
N LEU A 63 -11.44 -9.44 -10.40
CA LEU A 63 -10.42 -9.40 -9.34
C LEU A 63 -10.70 -8.32 -8.28
N GLY A 64 -11.75 -7.52 -8.45
CA GLY A 64 -12.11 -6.38 -7.61
C GLY A 64 -11.78 -5.03 -8.26
N GLU A 65 -12.42 -3.96 -7.78
CA GLU A 65 -12.35 -2.62 -8.39
C GLU A 65 -10.95 -1.98 -8.33
N GLY A 66 -10.15 -2.29 -7.30
CA GLY A 66 -8.84 -1.69 -7.08
C GLY A 66 -7.80 -2.00 -8.16
N ILE A 67 -7.88 -3.16 -8.83
CA ILE A 67 -6.89 -3.59 -9.84
C ILE A 67 -7.10 -2.88 -11.19
N PRO A 68 -8.32 -2.84 -11.75
CA PRO A 68 -8.61 -2.01 -12.92
C PRO A 68 -8.23 -0.54 -12.72
N LEU A 69 -8.60 0.02 -11.56
CA LEU A 69 -8.27 1.39 -11.16
C LEU A 69 -6.75 1.62 -11.18
N PHE A 70 -5.97 0.70 -10.62
CA PHE A 70 -4.50 0.79 -10.61
C PHE A 70 -3.90 0.95 -12.01
N PHE A 71 -4.28 0.07 -12.94
CA PHE A 71 -3.75 0.11 -14.31
C PHE A 71 -4.23 1.34 -15.08
N GLN A 72 -5.46 1.79 -14.84
CA GLN A 72 -5.98 3.01 -15.43
C GLN A 72 -5.27 4.26 -14.87
N SER A 73 -5.01 4.30 -13.56
CA SER A 73 -4.25 5.34 -12.88
C SER A 73 -2.87 5.53 -13.52
N ILE A 74 -2.12 4.45 -13.77
CA ILE A 74 -0.80 4.55 -14.42
C ILE A 74 -0.88 5.24 -15.79
N LYS A 75 -1.85 4.84 -16.63
CA LYS A 75 -2.05 5.44 -17.95
C LYS A 75 -2.36 6.94 -17.86
N LEU A 76 -3.30 7.30 -16.99
CA LEU A 76 -3.72 8.69 -16.82
C LEU A 76 -2.62 9.57 -16.24
N TYR A 77 -1.86 9.08 -15.26
CA TYR A 77 -0.72 9.84 -14.72
C TYR A 77 0.42 9.97 -15.72
N SER A 78 0.65 8.96 -16.56
CA SER A 78 1.65 9.06 -17.64
C SER A 78 1.27 10.13 -18.66
N ILE A 79 -0.02 10.24 -19.01
CA ILE A 79 -0.53 11.33 -19.86
C ILE A 79 -0.37 12.69 -19.18
N LEU A 80 -0.71 12.80 -17.89
CA LEU A 80 -0.54 14.04 -17.13
C LEU A 80 0.94 14.49 -17.10
N LEU A 81 1.86 13.56 -16.82
CA LEU A 81 3.29 13.80 -16.87
C LEU A 81 3.74 14.25 -18.26
N LEU A 82 3.24 13.62 -19.33
CA LEU A 82 3.57 14.02 -20.70
C LEU A 82 3.13 15.46 -20.99
N LEU A 83 1.92 15.86 -20.57
CA LEU A 83 1.42 17.23 -20.77
C LEU A 83 2.28 18.26 -20.04
N ILE A 84 2.69 17.97 -18.81
CA ILE A 84 3.57 18.84 -18.01
C ILE A 84 4.98 18.87 -18.60
N PHE A 85 5.49 17.74 -19.10
CA PHE A 85 6.76 17.68 -19.79
C PHE A 85 6.76 18.57 -21.04
N VAL A 86 5.69 18.53 -21.83
CA VAL A 86 5.54 19.39 -23.01
C VAL A 86 5.50 20.87 -22.62
N LEU A 87 4.77 21.22 -21.55
CA LEU A 87 4.61 22.61 -21.11
C LEU A 87 5.91 23.20 -20.52
N VAL A 88 6.57 22.47 -19.62
CA VAL A 88 7.69 22.99 -18.81
C VAL A 88 9.02 22.32 -19.18
N GLY A 89 9.02 21.00 -19.36
CA GLY A 89 10.23 20.22 -19.60
C GLY A 89 10.93 20.56 -20.92
N ILE A 90 10.17 20.67 -22.02
CA ILE A 90 10.73 20.99 -23.35
C ILE A 90 11.39 22.37 -23.34
N TYR A 91 10.73 23.39 -22.77
CA TYR A 91 11.32 24.73 -22.66
C TYR A 91 12.64 24.71 -21.89
N ASN A 92 12.69 23.99 -20.76
CA ASN A 92 13.91 23.87 -19.97
C ASN A 92 15.03 23.15 -20.74
N ILE A 93 14.72 22.12 -21.52
CA ILE A 93 15.70 21.44 -22.38
C ILE A 93 16.24 22.39 -23.46
N ILE A 94 15.34 23.07 -24.19
CA ILE A 94 15.72 23.95 -25.30
C ILE A 94 16.61 25.09 -24.80
N THR A 95 16.14 25.82 -23.77
CA THR A 95 16.90 26.96 -23.22
C THR A 95 18.28 26.55 -22.74
N THR A 96 18.37 25.43 -22.05
CA THR A 96 19.63 24.87 -21.58
C THR A 96 20.54 24.44 -22.73
N SER A 97 19.99 23.81 -23.78
CA SER A 97 20.79 23.39 -24.94
C SER A 97 21.31 24.56 -25.78
N ASP A 98 20.50 25.61 -25.99
CA ASP A 98 20.86 26.79 -26.78
C ASP A 98 21.98 27.60 -26.10
N LEU A 99 21.87 27.81 -24.79
CA LEU A 99 22.91 28.48 -24.01
C LEU A 99 24.23 27.71 -24.06
N CYS A 100 24.16 26.39 -23.92
CA CYS A 100 25.33 25.55 -23.97
C CYS A 100 26.05 25.62 -25.32
N TYR A 101 25.29 25.61 -26.42
CA TYR A 101 25.82 25.71 -27.76
C TYR A 101 26.53 27.06 -27.99
N LYS A 102 25.95 28.16 -27.51
CA LYS A 102 26.54 29.50 -27.62
C LYS A 102 27.84 29.62 -26.84
N GLU A 103 27.89 29.07 -25.64
CA GLU A 103 29.07 29.09 -24.78
C GLU A 103 30.21 28.25 -25.35
N TYR A 104 29.91 27.07 -25.88
CA TYR A 104 30.89 26.22 -26.58
C TYR A 104 31.49 26.95 -27.80
N HIS A 105 30.66 27.64 -28.59
CA HIS A 105 31.12 28.39 -29.75
C HIS A 105 31.94 29.64 -29.39
N PHE A 106 31.62 30.30 -28.28
CA PHE A 106 32.35 31.46 -27.81
C PHE A 106 33.77 31.09 -27.34
N ASN A 107 33.90 30.02 -26.55
CA ASN A 107 35.20 29.56 -26.04
C ASN A 107 36.15 29.04 -27.14
N LEU A 108 35.60 28.53 -28.24
CA LEU A 108 36.39 28.15 -29.43
C LEU A 108 36.99 29.36 -30.17
N MET A 109 36.45 30.57 -29.98
CA MET A 109 36.93 31.77 -30.66
C MET A 109 38.00 32.53 -29.85
N ASP A 110 38.01 32.44 -28.52
CA ASP A 110 38.86 33.27 -27.66
C ASP A 110 40.15 32.62 -27.13
N ASN A 111 40.50 31.37 -27.49
CA ASN A 111 41.75 30.71 -27.06
C ASN A 111 42.05 30.79 -25.54
N GLU A 112 41.02 30.94 -24.69
CA GLU A 112 41.20 30.86 -23.24
C GLU A 112 41.12 29.39 -22.81
N GLU A 113 42.28 28.74 -22.70
CA GLU A 113 42.41 27.32 -22.33
C GLU A 113 41.96 26.99 -20.89
N ASN A 114 41.56 27.96 -20.06
CA ASN A 114 41.31 27.69 -18.64
C ASN A 114 40.21 28.57 -18.02
N GLN A 115 38.93 28.35 -18.37
CA GLN A 115 37.83 28.61 -17.43
C GLN A 115 36.71 27.55 -17.59
N GLU A 116 36.61 26.63 -16.62
CA GLU A 116 35.49 25.68 -16.45
C GLU A 116 34.20 26.39 -16.01
N GLN A 117 33.72 27.39 -16.76
CA GLN A 117 32.45 28.04 -16.45
C GLN A 117 31.46 27.91 -17.60
N GLY A 118 30.43 27.09 -17.36
CA GLY A 118 29.05 27.46 -17.70
C GLY A 118 28.17 26.38 -18.32
N CYS A 119 28.74 25.45 -19.10
CA CYS A 119 27.99 24.31 -19.61
C CYS A 119 28.72 22.98 -19.40
N TYR A 120 27.97 22.02 -18.88
CA TYR A 120 28.47 20.69 -18.68
C TYR A 120 27.77 19.70 -19.59
N HIS A 121 28.56 18.79 -20.15
CA HIS A 121 28.10 17.73 -21.00
C HIS A 121 28.29 16.38 -20.32
N PHE A 122 27.20 15.64 -20.24
CA PHE A 122 27.22 14.27 -19.81
C PHE A 122 26.41 13.42 -20.80
N ILE A 123 27.08 12.56 -21.59
CA ILE A 123 26.43 11.69 -22.59
C ILE A 123 25.49 12.50 -23.52
N GLY A 124 25.95 13.67 -23.99
CA GLY A 124 25.15 14.57 -24.84
C GLY A 124 24.00 15.31 -24.13
N VAL A 125 23.85 15.13 -22.82
CA VAL A 125 22.92 15.90 -21.98
C VAL A 125 23.61 17.17 -21.51
N ALA A 126 23.15 18.31 -22.04
CA ALA A 126 23.59 19.63 -21.61
C ALA A 126 22.83 20.09 -20.37
N TYR A 127 23.54 20.67 -19.41
CA TYR A 127 22.95 21.51 -18.36
C TYR A 127 23.79 22.77 -18.13
N THR A 128 23.11 23.90 -17.94
CA THR A 128 23.71 25.24 -17.91
C THR A 128 23.30 26.01 -16.67
N VAL A 129 24.24 26.82 -16.16
CA VAL A 129 24.05 27.67 -14.97
C VAL A 129 23.69 29.10 -15.35
N ASN A 130 24.10 29.55 -16.53
CA ASN A 130 23.94 30.93 -16.99
C ASN A 130 22.65 31.13 -17.79
N LYS A 131 21.50 31.03 -17.12
CA LYS A 131 20.22 31.48 -17.72
C LYS A 131 20.04 32.98 -17.57
N THR A 132 19.54 33.63 -18.60
CA THR A 132 19.19 35.06 -18.53
C THR A 132 17.99 35.27 -17.61
N GLU A 133 17.86 36.48 -17.04
CA GLU A 133 16.72 36.80 -16.17
C GLU A 133 15.37 36.57 -16.86
N LEU A 134 15.27 36.89 -18.16
CA LEU A 134 14.08 36.63 -18.96
C LEU A 134 13.79 35.13 -19.11
N GLN A 135 14.81 34.30 -19.27
CA GLN A 135 14.60 32.86 -19.34
C GLN A 135 14.11 32.28 -18.01
N LEU A 136 14.60 32.84 -16.90
CA LEU A 136 14.19 32.48 -15.54
C LEU A 136 12.77 32.96 -15.22
N THR A 137 12.36 34.15 -15.67
CA THR A 137 10.96 34.62 -15.52
C THR A 137 10.01 33.71 -16.28
N ILE A 138 10.31 33.40 -17.54
CA ILE A 138 9.48 32.51 -18.36
C ILE A 138 9.40 31.12 -17.70
N GLN A 139 10.50 30.58 -17.19
CA GLN A 139 10.50 29.31 -16.48
C GLN A 139 9.59 29.35 -15.23
N ALA A 140 9.66 30.41 -14.43
CA ALA A 140 8.82 30.57 -13.24
C ALA A 140 7.32 30.70 -13.59
N VAL A 141 6.99 31.36 -14.70
CA VAL A 141 5.62 31.46 -15.23
C VAL A 141 5.15 30.11 -15.77
N LEU A 142 5.99 29.37 -16.49
CA LEU A 142 5.66 28.02 -16.96
C LEU A 142 5.45 27.05 -15.80
N ALA A 143 6.25 27.17 -14.73
CA ALA A 143 6.04 26.39 -13.51
C ALA A 143 4.68 26.68 -12.88
N LEU A 144 4.25 27.95 -12.85
CA LEU A 144 2.90 28.36 -12.40
C LEU A 144 1.80 27.76 -13.28
N LEU A 145 1.93 27.83 -14.60
CA LEU A 145 0.98 27.19 -15.50
C LEU A 145 0.97 25.66 -15.30
N GLY A 146 2.13 25.07 -15.01
CA GLY A 146 2.28 23.68 -14.64
C GLY A 146 1.49 23.31 -13.38
N THR A 147 1.49 24.15 -12.34
CA THR A 147 0.73 23.88 -11.11
C THR A 147 -0.79 23.87 -11.35
N PHE A 148 -1.30 24.77 -12.20
CA PHE A 148 -2.70 24.76 -12.63
C PHE A 148 -3.03 23.53 -13.49
N LEU A 149 -2.15 23.16 -14.43
CA LEU A 149 -2.34 21.99 -15.27
C LEU A 149 -2.39 20.69 -14.44
N VAL A 150 -1.52 20.56 -13.43
CA VAL A 150 -1.48 19.40 -12.54
C VAL A 150 -2.75 19.31 -11.72
N THR A 151 -3.19 20.40 -11.10
CA THR A 151 -4.42 20.39 -10.30
C THR A 151 -5.64 20.08 -11.14
N ALA A 152 -5.81 20.75 -12.28
CA ALA A 152 -6.89 20.47 -13.23
C ALA A 152 -6.83 19.00 -13.70
N GLY A 153 -5.63 18.50 -14.04
CA GLY A 153 -5.40 17.12 -14.41
C GLY A 153 -5.82 16.13 -13.33
N LEU A 154 -5.45 16.36 -12.07
CA LEU A 154 -5.85 15.51 -10.95
C LEU A 154 -7.37 15.51 -10.72
N PHE A 155 -8.02 16.67 -10.86
CA PHE A 155 -9.48 16.76 -10.81
C PHE A 155 -10.14 15.97 -11.94
N LEU A 156 -9.63 16.10 -13.18
CA LEU A 156 -10.14 15.36 -14.34
C LEU A 156 -9.94 13.85 -14.18
N ILE A 157 -8.79 13.40 -13.67
CA ILE A 157 -8.52 11.99 -13.39
C ILE A 157 -9.50 11.45 -12.37
N LYS A 158 -9.68 12.16 -11.26
CA LYS A 158 -10.63 11.77 -10.20
C LYS A 158 -12.05 11.70 -10.74
N TRP A 159 -12.48 12.70 -11.50
CA TRP A 159 -13.79 12.73 -12.16
C TRP A 159 -13.99 11.55 -13.13
N PHE A 160 -12.99 11.26 -13.95
CA PHE A 160 -13.03 10.17 -14.92
C PHE A 160 -13.10 8.80 -14.25
N GLN A 161 -12.34 8.61 -13.17
CA GLN A 161 -12.36 7.38 -12.37
C GLN A 161 -13.66 7.22 -11.59
N GLN A 162 -14.30 8.31 -11.15
CA GLN A 162 -15.64 8.25 -10.58
C GLN A 162 -16.63 7.76 -11.64
N ARG A 163 -16.73 8.43 -12.79
CA ARG A 163 -17.75 8.09 -13.81
C ARG A 163 -17.62 6.71 -14.43
N ASN A 164 -16.40 6.27 -14.75
CA ASN A 164 -16.20 5.07 -15.56
C ASN A 164 -16.17 3.75 -14.76
N LEU A 165 -16.14 3.81 -13.43
CA LEU A 165 -16.03 2.62 -12.55
C LEU A 165 -17.19 2.50 -11.55
N HIS A 166 -18.35 3.09 -11.81
CA HIS A 166 -19.57 2.90 -11.01
C HIS A 166 -20.24 1.53 -11.19
N PHE A 167 -19.49 0.47 -11.47
CA PHE A 167 -20.06 -0.84 -11.73
C PHE A 167 -19.45 -1.90 -10.83
N SER A 168 -19.94 -1.97 -9.59
CA SER A 168 -20.40 -3.23 -8.99
C SER A 168 -21.36 -2.92 -7.85
N ILE A 169 -22.64 -2.68 -8.19
CA ILE A 169 -23.73 -2.59 -7.22
C ILE A 169 -24.07 -4.01 -6.75
N ASN A 170 -23.11 -4.68 -6.13
CA ASN A 170 -23.44 -5.80 -5.25
C ASN A 170 -23.46 -5.19 -3.86
N SER A 171 -24.65 -5.21 -3.26
CA SER A 171 -24.82 -4.88 -1.85
C SER A 171 -23.82 -5.69 -1.02
N SER A 172 -23.23 -5.06 0.00
CA SER A 172 -22.29 -5.73 0.88
C SER A 172 -22.79 -5.70 2.32
N PRO A 173 -22.28 -6.60 3.19
CA PRO A 173 -22.61 -6.56 4.62
C PRO A 173 -22.27 -5.22 5.29
N SER A 174 -21.30 -4.47 4.75
CA SER A 174 -20.89 -3.14 5.22
C SER A 174 -22.01 -2.11 5.09
N ASP A 175 -22.80 -2.18 4.01
CA ASP A 175 -23.85 -1.20 3.70
C ASP A 175 -24.97 -1.17 4.74
N PHE A 176 -25.18 -2.30 5.42
CA PHE A 176 -26.18 -2.46 6.48
C PHE A 176 -25.62 -2.32 7.89
N THR A 177 -24.30 -2.16 8.05
CA THR A 177 -23.66 -2.31 9.37
C THR A 177 -22.92 -1.05 9.81
N ILE A 178 -23.13 -0.65 11.06
CA ILE A 178 -22.45 0.45 11.73
C ILE A 178 -21.45 -0.11 12.74
N LEU A 179 -20.27 0.49 12.79
CA LEU A 179 -19.25 0.25 13.80
C LEU A 179 -19.25 1.39 14.81
N LEU A 180 -19.59 1.06 16.06
CA LEU A 180 -19.41 1.91 17.23
C LEU A 180 -18.05 1.62 17.87
N ARG A 181 -17.46 2.65 18.46
CA ARG A 181 -16.17 2.59 19.16
C ARG A 181 -16.20 3.45 20.41
N ASN A 182 -15.38 3.10 21.39
CA ASN A 182 -15.38 3.69 22.74
C ASN A 182 -16.75 3.53 23.43
N TYR A 183 -17.44 2.42 23.15
CA TYR A 183 -18.71 2.07 23.77
C TYR A 183 -18.45 1.31 25.08
N PRO A 184 -19.18 1.59 26.17
CA PRO A 184 -18.94 0.93 27.46
C PRO A 184 -19.08 -0.61 27.38
N TYR A 185 -18.07 -1.31 27.90
CA TYR A 185 -18.00 -2.77 27.90
C TYR A 185 -19.06 -3.42 28.82
N THR A 186 -19.48 -2.69 29.86
CA THR A 186 -20.48 -3.12 30.85
C THR A 186 -21.88 -3.20 30.27
N HIS A 187 -22.18 -2.40 29.25
CA HIS A 187 -23.56 -2.29 28.77
C HIS A 187 -24.02 -3.59 28.13
N GLU A 188 -25.29 -3.96 28.26
CA GLU A 188 -25.86 -5.16 27.60
C GLU A 188 -26.53 -4.83 26.27
N LYS A 189 -26.97 -5.87 25.54
CA LYS A 189 -27.63 -5.74 24.23
C LYS A 189 -28.83 -4.78 24.30
N GLN A 190 -29.66 -4.88 25.33
CA GLN A 190 -30.84 -4.05 25.53
C GLN A 190 -30.51 -2.56 25.66
N GLN A 191 -29.38 -2.22 26.30
CA GLN A 191 -28.95 -0.84 26.47
C GLN A 191 -28.43 -0.24 25.15
N ILE A 192 -27.88 -1.06 24.25
CA ILE A 192 -27.54 -0.63 22.89
C ILE A 192 -28.82 -0.33 22.11
N GLU A 193 -29.84 -1.18 22.19
CA GLU A 193 -31.12 -0.94 21.51
C GLU A 193 -31.80 0.35 22.03
N GLN A 194 -31.83 0.55 23.35
CA GLN A 194 -32.30 1.79 23.97
C GLN A 194 -31.50 3.02 23.51
N TYR A 195 -30.19 2.85 23.30
CA TYR A 195 -29.32 3.92 22.79
C TYR A 195 -29.72 4.35 21.36
N PHE A 196 -29.94 3.38 20.45
CA PHE A 196 -30.37 3.70 19.08
C PHE A 196 -31.78 4.30 19.03
N MET A 197 -32.69 3.82 19.88
CA MET A 197 -34.01 4.43 20.04
C MET A 197 -33.91 5.89 20.51
N LYS A 198 -33.15 6.14 21.60
CA LYS A 198 -33.09 7.46 22.23
C LYS A 198 -32.43 8.54 21.36
N TYR A 199 -31.36 8.19 20.65
CA TYR A 199 -30.52 9.18 19.97
C TYR A 199 -30.72 9.25 18.45
N PHE A 200 -31.36 8.24 17.85
CA PHE A 200 -31.57 8.16 16.41
C PHE A 200 -33.02 7.83 16.01
N ASN A 201 -33.94 7.64 16.97
CA ASN A 201 -35.33 7.23 16.74
C ASN A 201 -35.45 5.92 15.94
N VAL A 202 -34.48 5.02 16.08
CA VAL A 202 -34.43 3.73 15.39
C VAL A 202 -35.10 2.68 16.26
N ASN A 203 -36.16 2.05 15.75
CA ASN A 203 -36.89 1.00 16.47
C ASN A 203 -35.98 -0.22 16.69
N SER A 204 -36.11 -0.90 17.84
CA SER A 204 -35.34 -2.12 18.13
C SER A 204 -35.59 -3.23 17.11
N SER A 205 -36.78 -3.29 16.51
CA SER A 205 -37.13 -4.23 15.45
C SER A 205 -36.32 -4.05 14.16
N SER A 206 -35.80 -2.85 13.90
CA SER A 206 -34.95 -2.57 12.74
C SER A 206 -33.48 -2.97 12.95
N ILE A 207 -33.09 -3.27 14.21
CA ILE A 207 -31.76 -3.77 14.54
C ILE A 207 -31.78 -5.29 14.36
N VAL A 208 -31.14 -5.75 13.31
CA VAL A 208 -31.09 -7.18 12.96
C VAL A 208 -30.12 -7.90 13.89
N LYS A 209 -28.91 -7.36 14.07
CA LYS A 209 -27.83 -8.00 14.84
C LYS A 209 -26.95 -6.99 15.55
N ILE A 210 -26.43 -7.43 16.69
CA ILE A 210 -25.43 -6.71 17.47
C ILE A 210 -24.29 -7.69 17.76
N ILE A 211 -23.10 -7.40 17.24
CA ILE A 211 -21.91 -8.22 17.41
C ILE A 211 -20.90 -7.42 18.23
N ARG A 212 -20.42 -8.01 19.32
CA ARG A 212 -19.32 -7.44 20.11
C ARG A 212 -18.04 -8.21 19.88
N PRO A 213 -17.00 -7.57 19.32
CA PRO A 213 -15.67 -8.17 19.27
C PRO A 213 -15.16 -8.46 20.68
N LEU A 214 -14.59 -9.64 20.85
CA LEU A 214 -13.98 -10.08 22.11
C LEU A 214 -12.45 -9.94 22.02
N ASN A 215 -11.78 -9.86 23.17
CA ASN A 215 -10.34 -9.99 23.25
C ASN A 215 -9.93 -11.44 23.00
N ILE A 216 -9.49 -11.71 21.77
CA ILE A 216 -9.13 -13.06 21.30
C ILE A 216 -7.62 -13.23 21.06
N GLN A 217 -6.80 -12.28 21.51
CA GLN A 217 -5.38 -12.28 21.15
C GLN A 217 -4.65 -13.49 21.74
N ASP A 218 -4.88 -13.79 23.02
CA ASP A 218 -4.27 -14.95 23.67
C ASP A 218 -4.78 -16.26 23.09
N TYR A 219 -6.09 -16.36 22.86
CA TYR A 219 -6.71 -17.50 22.18
C TYR A 219 -6.08 -17.81 20.81
N LEU A 220 -5.87 -16.79 19.98
CA LEU A 220 -5.27 -16.98 18.65
C LEU A 220 -3.77 -17.28 18.72
N ASN A 221 -3.06 -16.71 19.69
CA ASN A 221 -1.65 -17.03 19.93
C ASN A 221 -1.49 -18.50 20.38
N ASP A 222 -2.37 -18.98 21.25
CA ASP A 222 -2.35 -20.36 21.73
C ASP A 222 -2.72 -21.33 20.62
N GLN A 223 -3.72 -21.00 19.78
CA GLN A 223 -4.02 -21.78 18.56
C GLN A 223 -2.83 -21.84 17.60
N LYS A 224 -2.13 -20.71 17.39
CA LYS A 224 -0.97 -20.65 16.52
C LYS A 224 0.16 -21.53 17.06
N LYS A 225 0.49 -21.40 18.35
CA LYS A 225 1.49 -22.25 19.02
C LYS A 225 1.12 -23.72 18.94
N LYS A 226 -0.16 -24.06 19.15
CA LYS A 226 -0.66 -25.43 19.02
C LYS A 226 -0.42 -25.98 17.61
N ASN A 227 -0.72 -25.19 16.57
CA ASN A 227 -0.48 -25.59 15.20
C ASN A 227 1.00 -25.76 14.88
N GLU A 228 1.88 -24.86 15.36
CA GLU A 228 3.34 -24.98 15.22
C GLU A 228 3.85 -26.27 15.88
N LYS A 229 3.37 -26.58 17.08
CA LYS A 229 3.72 -27.82 17.80
C LYS A 229 3.20 -29.07 17.10
N LEU A 230 1.96 -29.07 16.59
CA LEU A 230 1.43 -30.18 15.78
C LEU A 230 2.28 -30.43 14.53
N GLN A 231 2.76 -29.37 13.87
CA GLN A 231 3.69 -29.52 12.74
C GLN A 231 5.02 -30.13 13.18
N GLU A 232 5.59 -29.66 14.29
CA GLU A 232 6.83 -30.21 14.86
C GLU A 232 6.67 -31.70 15.21
N GLN A 233 5.55 -32.07 15.84
CA GLN A 233 5.20 -33.46 16.18
C GLN A 233 5.27 -34.37 14.94
N GLN A 234 4.64 -33.93 13.86
CA GLN A 234 4.54 -34.69 12.62
C GLN A 234 5.89 -34.83 11.92
N LYS A 235 6.73 -33.78 11.98
CA LYS A 235 8.11 -33.85 11.49
C LYS A 235 8.94 -34.89 12.26
N ILE A 236 8.79 -34.94 13.59
CA ILE A 236 9.48 -35.94 14.43
C ILE A 236 8.99 -37.35 14.10
N TYR A 237 7.67 -37.57 13.97
CA TYR A 237 7.12 -38.85 13.52
C TYR A 237 7.69 -39.30 12.17
N ALA A 238 7.82 -38.39 11.19
CA ALA A 238 8.43 -38.69 9.90
C ALA A 238 9.91 -39.08 10.00
N LEU A 239 10.62 -38.57 11.00
CA LEU A 239 12.03 -38.86 11.27
C LEU A 239 12.25 -40.17 12.04
N MET A 240 11.23 -40.80 12.62
CA MET A 240 11.33 -42.04 13.43
C MET A 240 11.42 -43.33 12.58
N THR A 241 12.26 -43.36 11.55
CA THR A 241 12.40 -44.53 10.66
C THR A 241 13.44 -45.57 11.15
N ARG A 242 14.21 -45.28 12.22
CA ARG A 242 15.26 -46.17 12.76
C ARG A 242 15.02 -46.50 14.25
N PRO A 243 15.13 -47.78 14.69
CA PRO A 243 14.80 -48.20 16.07
C PRO A 243 15.60 -47.53 17.19
N GLN A 244 16.87 -47.16 16.95
CA GLN A 244 17.74 -46.54 17.96
C GLN A 244 17.37 -45.07 18.25
N GLU A 245 16.77 -44.36 17.29
CA GLU A 245 16.34 -42.96 17.44
C GLU A 245 14.99 -42.81 18.14
N VAL A 246 14.26 -43.93 18.36
CA VAL A 246 12.92 -43.95 18.93
C VAL A 246 12.92 -43.58 20.42
N ARG A 247 13.93 -44.01 21.20
CA ARG A 247 13.97 -43.71 22.65
C ARG A 247 14.22 -42.23 22.94
N GLU A 248 15.22 -41.61 22.32
CA GLU A 248 15.54 -40.18 22.53
C GLU A 248 14.41 -39.25 22.02
N LYS A 249 13.78 -39.61 20.90
CA LYS A 249 12.67 -38.82 20.32
C LYS A 249 11.34 -39.01 21.05
N ASN A 250 11.15 -40.14 21.75
CA ASN A 250 9.93 -40.38 22.53
C ASN A 250 9.81 -39.42 23.73
N ASP A 251 10.91 -39.07 24.40
CA ASP A 251 10.86 -38.10 25.49
C ASP A 251 10.47 -36.70 25.00
N ILE A 252 11.03 -36.28 23.86
CA ILE A 252 10.67 -35.03 23.18
C ILE A 252 9.20 -35.06 22.74
N LEU A 253 8.74 -36.18 22.18
CA LEU A 253 7.35 -36.34 21.75
C LEU A 253 6.38 -36.27 22.93
N ASN A 254 6.72 -36.88 24.07
CA ASN A 254 5.92 -36.84 25.29
C ASN A 254 5.84 -35.41 25.85
N GLN A 255 6.96 -34.68 25.87
CA GLN A 255 6.98 -33.26 26.23
C GLN A 255 6.08 -32.44 25.31
N LEU A 256 6.18 -32.66 24.01
CA LEU A 256 5.42 -31.92 23.01
C LEU A 256 3.92 -32.27 23.05
N MET A 257 3.56 -33.52 23.32
CA MET A 257 2.19 -33.93 23.58
C MET A 257 1.62 -33.26 24.84
N HIS A 258 2.41 -33.17 25.91
CA HIS A 258 2.02 -32.47 27.12
C HIS A 258 1.80 -30.97 26.85
N GLU A 259 2.69 -30.31 26.09
CA GLU A 259 2.52 -28.91 25.67
C GLU A 259 1.24 -28.71 24.85
N ILE A 260 0.95 -29.60 23.89
CA ILE A 260 -0.29 -29.56 23.09
C ILE A 260 -1.52 -29.71 24.00
N GLN A 261 -1.50 -30.63 24.96
CA GLN A 261 -2.60 -30.82 25.92
C GLN A 261 -2.82 -29.59 26.81
N VAL A 262 -1.74 -28.94 27.25
CA VAL A 262 -1.82 -27.69 28.03
C VAL A 262 -2.47 -26.59 27.20
N LEU A 263 -2.04 -26.41 25.95
CA LEU A 263 -2.63 -25.43 25.02
C LEU A 263 -4.10 -25.74 24.75
N ASP A 264 -4.46 -27.02 24.57
CA ASP A 264 -5.86 -27.42 24.38
C ASP A 264 -6.73 -27.10 25.59
N LYS A 265 -6.19 -27.32 26.80
CA LYS A 265 -6.87 -26.93 28.03
C LYS A 265 -7.08 -25.42 28.09
N GLN A 266 -6.07 -24.61 27.75
CA GLN A 266 -6.17 -23.15 27.73
C GLN A 266 -7.22 -22.65 26.73
N ILE A 267 -7.20 -23.20 25.51
CA ILE A 267 -8.18 -22.90 24.45
C ILE A 267 -9.60 -23.24 24.92
N SER A 268 -9.79 -24.43 25.51
CA SER A 268 -11.11 -24.87 26.00
C SER A 268 -11.63 -24.01 27.15
N LEU A 269 -10.75 -23.59 28.08
CA LEU A 269 -11.09 -22.69 29.17
C LEU A 269 -11.55 -21.32 28.64
N PHE A 270 -10.87 -20.81 27.61
CA PHE A 270 -11.28 -19.58 26.95
C PHE A 270 -12.67 -19.73 26.31
N GLU A 271 -12.90 -20.81 25.55
CA GLU A 271 -14.21 -21.07 24.92
C GLU A 271 -15.34 -21.19 25.95
N GLN A 272 -15.08 -21.80 27.11
CA GLN A 272 -16.03 -21.86 28.24
C GLN A 272 -16.32 -20.46 28.83
N GLN A 273 -15.29 -19.63 29.03
CA GLN A 273 -15.47 -18.27 29.54
C GLN A 273 -16.31 -17.40 28.60
N VAL A 274 -16.17 -17.59 27.28
CA VAL A 274 -17.00 -16.91 26.29
C VAL A 274 -18.46 -17.33 26.42
N THR A 275 -18.75 -18.63 26.61
CA THR A 275 -20.13 -19.10 26.82
C THR A 275 -20.77 -18.56 28.11
N LEU A 276 -19.96 -18.32 29.14
CA LEU A 276 -20.40 -17.70 30.40
C LEU A 276 -20.56 -16.16 30.30
N ASN A 277 -20.38 -15.59 29.10
CA ASN A 277 -20.58 -14.17 28.78
C ASN A 277 -19.74 -13.22 29.65
N ASN A 278 -18.48 -13.58 29.91
CA ASN A 278 -17.60 -12.85 30.79
C ASN A 278 -17.31 -11.40 30.30
N LEU A 279 -17.60 -10.40 31.14
CA LEU A 279 -17.45 -8.98 30.81
C LEU A 279 -16.00 -8.59 30.51
N TYR A 280 -15.01 -9.23 31.15
CA TYR A 280 -13.58 -8.93 30.98
C TYR A 280 -13.06 -9.20 29.56
N GLN A 281 -13.76 -9.99 28.76
CA GLN A 281 -13.36 -10.30 27.39
C GLN A 281 -13.96 -9.32 26.37
N ARG A 282 -14.86 -8.41 26.77
CA ARG A 282 -15.52 -7.47 25.85
C ARG A 282 -14.61 -6.30 25.50
N THR A 283 -14.55 -5.96 24.22
CA THR A 283 -13.87 -4.74 23.74
C THR A 283 -14.82 -3.54 23.72
N ASP A 284 -14.28 -2.35 23.50
CA ASP A 284 -15.01 -1.08 23.38
C ASP A 284 -15.67 -0.87 22.01
N TYR A 285 -15.65 -1.89 21.15
CA TYR A 285 -16.25 -1.86 19.82
C TYR A 285 -17.57 -2.61 19.79
N VAL A 286 -18.50 -2.14 18.96
CA VAL A 286 -19.78 -2.80 18.72
C VAL A 286 -20.13 -2.67 17.25
N LEU A 287 -20.45 -3.77 16.59
CA LEU A 287 -21.01 -3.80 15.24
C LEU A 287 -22.53 -3.94 15.36
N VAL A 288 -23.28 -3.06 14.71
CA VAL A 288 -24.74 -3.06 14.72
C VAL A 288 -25.22 -3.13 13.28
N THR A 289 -25.85 -4.24 12.91
CA THR A 289 -26.43 -4.45 11.58
C THR A 289 -27.90 -4.07 11.61
N LEU A 290 -28.29 -3.17 10.73
CA LEU A 290 -29.65 -2.66 10.55
C LEU A 290 -30.35 -3.39 9.40
N GLN A 291 -31.67 -3.27 9.36
CA GLN A 291 -32.50 -3.92 8.35
C GLN A 291 -32.41 -3.26 6.98
N GLU A 292 -32.26 -1.93 6.94
CA GLU A 292 -32.22 -1.15 5.69
C GLU A 292 -30.93 -0.33 5.60
N GLU A 293 -30.37 -0.22 4.39
CA GLU A 293 -29.20 0.62 4.11
C GLU A 293 -29.48 2.12 4.35
N SER A 294 -30.69 2.56 3.99
CA SER A 294 -31.15 3.95 4.18
C SER A 294 -31.02 4.44 5.63
N LEU A 295 -31.26 3.56 6.60
CA LEU A 295 -31.14 3.87 8.03
C LEU A 295 -29.69 4.10 8.44
N VAL A 296 -28.75 3.34 7.87
CA VAL A 296 -27.32 3.54 8.11
C VAL A 296 -26.91 4.94 7.65
N ASP A 297 -27.32 5.31 6.44
CA ASP A 297 -27.00 6.64 5.88
C ASP A 297 -27.64 7.77 6.66
N GLN A 298 -28.90 7.62 7.08
CA GLN A 298 -29.56 8.61 7.94
C GLN A 298 -28.81 8.82 9.26
N ILE A 299 -28.37 7.74 9.92
CA ILE A 299 -27.61 7.83 11.18
C ILE A 299 -26.28 8.55 10.96
N LEU A 300 -25.56 8.20 9.90
CA LEU A 300 -24.29 8.84 9.55
C LEU A 300 -24.46 10.32 9.18
N ASP A 301 -25.55 10.68 8.49
CA ASP A 301 -25.86 12.06 8.14
C ASP A 301 -26.26 12.91 9.36
N ILE A 302 -27.03 12.37 10.31
CA ILE A 302 -27.31 13.01 11.60
C ILE A 302 -26.02 13.29 12.37
N CYS A 303 -25.08 12.35 12.31
CA CYS A 303 -23.77 12.47 12.96
C CYS A 303 -22.81 13.46 12.27
N ASN A 304 -23.03 13.83 11.00
CA ASN A 304 -22.17 14.73 10.21
C ASN A 304 -22.37 16.24 10.50
N GLN A 305 -23.34 16.65 11.31
CA GLN A 305 -23.78 18.06 11.39
C GLN A 305 -22.79 19.06 12.05
N ASN A 306 -21.64 18.63 12.59
CA ASN A 306 -20.66 19.52 13.24
C ASN A 306 -19.37 19.72 12.41
N HIS A 307 -19.51 20.41 11.28
CA HIS A 307 -18.45 20.59 10.28
C HIS A 307 -17.32 21.57 10.70
N TRP A 308 -17.59 22.53 11.59
CA TRP A 308 -16.64 23.59 11.94
C TRP A 308 -15.49 23.16 12.88
N TYR A 309 -15.70 22.11 13.68
CA TYR A 309 -14.67 21.57 14.57
C TYR A 309 -13.61 20.76 13.80
N GLU A 310 -14.00 20.10 12.70
CA GLU A 310 -13.08 19.42 11.78
C GLU A 310 -12.13 20.42 11.13
N ILE A 311 -12.66 21.55 10.64
CA ILE A 311 -11.90 22.62 9.97
C ILE A 311 -10.89 23.32 10.91
N ILE A 312 -11.25 23.53 12.18
CA ILE A 312 -10.37 24.20 13.16
C ILE A 312 -9.24 23.28 13.63
N MET A 313 -9.53 21.99 13.85
CA MET A 313 -8.48 20.99 14.15
C MET A 313 -7.59 20.70 12.93
N ASP A 314 -8.12 20.87 11.72
CA ASP A 314 -7.36 20.80 10.46
C ASP A 314 -6.33 21.94 10.35
N TYR A 315 -6.54 23.14 10.90
CA TYR A 315 -5.63 24.28 10.69
C TYR A 315 -4.48 24.41 11.70
N VAL A 316 -4.59 23.87 12.92
CA VAL A 316 -3.67 24.20 14.03
C VAL A 316 -2.54 23.16 14.26
N GLY A 317 -2.61 21.95 13.69
CA GLY A 317 -1.65 20.87 13.98
C GLY A 317 -0.76 20.44 12.81
N CYS A 318 0.35 21.13 12.53
CA CYS A 318 1.29 20.72 11.47
C CYS A 318 1.93 19.33 11.70
N CYS A 319 2.08 18.87 12.95
CA CYS A 319 2.61 17.55 13.27
C CYS A 319 1.52 16.46 13.38
N ASP A 320 0.29 16.82 13.73
CA ASP A 320 -0.84 15.89 13.76
C ASP A 320 -1.43 15.65 12.36
N LYS A 321 -1.20 16.55 11.39
CA LYS A 321 -1.63 16.42 10.00
C LYS A 321 -1.00 15.23 9.27
N LEU A 322 0.30 14.97 9.43
CA LEU A 322 0.96 13.82 8.78
C LEU A 322 0.39 12.48 9.30
N LEU A 323 -0.04 12.45 10.57
CA LEU A 323 -0.72 11.31 11.22
C LEU A 323 -2.22 11.25 10.89
N TYR A 324 -2.86 12.39 10.65
CA TYR A 324 -4.24 12.50 10.20
C TYR A 324 -4.42 12.02 8.75
N TYR A 325 -3.45 12.30 7.87
CA TYR A 325 -3.39 11.74 6.50
C TYR A 325 -3.33 10.20 6.49
N LEU A 326 -2.78 9.60 7.55
CA LEU A 326 -2.73 8.16 7.78
C LEU A 326 -3.99 7.60 8.45
N ASN A 327 -4.93 8.43 8.94
CA ASN A 327 -6.05 8.00 9.78
C ASN A 327 -7.32 8.77 9.42
N ASN A 328 -7.79 8.56 8.18
CA ASN A 328 -8.91 9.29 7.58
C ASN A 328 -10.26 8.63 7.92
N ASP A 329 -10.51 8.48 9.21
CA ASP A 329 -11.81 8.07 9.74
C ASP A 329 -12.58 9.34 10.06
N LYS A 330 -13.59 9.69 9.25
CA LYS A 330 -14.53 10.80 9.54
C LYS A 330 -14.93 10.73 11.00
N GLN A 331 -14.59 11.78 11.76
CA GLN A 331 -14.64 11.78 13.21
C GLN A 331 -16.02 12.19 13.71
N GLN A 332 -16.96 11.25 13.68
CA GLN A 332 -18.32 11.47 14.14
C GLN A 332 -18.47 11.10 15.63
N TRP A 333 -18.53 12.11 16.48
CA TRP A 333 -18.64 11.93 17.93
C TRP A 333 -20.03 12.34 18.42
N LYS A 334 -20.69 11.48 19.19
CA LYS A 334 -21.76 11.91 20.10
C LYS A 334 -21.28 11.78 21.55
N PHE A 335 -21.55 12.81 22.34
CA PHE A 335 -21.37 12.74 23.78
C PHE A 335 -22.58 12.09 24.42
N ILE A 336 -22.35 10.99 25.13
CA ILE A 336 -23.36 10.27 25.89
C ILE A 336 -22.83 10.09 27.29
N ASN A 337 -23.57 10.58 28.29
CA ASN A 337 -23.21 10.49 29.71
C ASN A 337 -21.76 10.94 30.00
N GLY A 338 -21.27 11.97 29.30
CA GLY A 338 -19.91 12.48 29.43
C GLY A 338 -18.82 11.72 28.64
N GLN A 339 -19.16 10.63 27.96
CA GLN A 339 -18.23 9.86 27.11
C GLN A 339 -18.47 10.12 25.62
N ARG A 340 -17.39 10.17 24.83
CA ARG A 340 -17.44 10.35 23.38
C ARG A 340 -17.51 8.99 22.69
N ILE A 341 -18.63 8.69 22.03
CA ILE A 341 -18.80 7.48 21.22
C ILE A 341 -18.57 7.82 19.76
N TYR A 342 -17.75 7.00 19.09
CA TYR A 342 -17.42 7.13 17.69
C TYR A 342 -18.29 6.21 16.84
N ILE A 343 -18.85 6.73 15.75
CA ILE A 343 -19.76 6.01 14.86
C ILE A 343 -19.24 6.11 13.43
N ARG A 344 -19.19 4.98 12.71
CA ARG A 344 -18.91 4.96 11.26
C ARG A 344 -19.58 3.76 10.59
N ARG A 345 -19.63 3.76 9.25
CA ARG A 345 -19.95 2.54 8.48
C ARG A 345 -18.92 1.46 8.82
N ALA A 346 -19.37 0.24 9.06
CA ALA A 346 -18.49 -0.87 9.39
C ALA A 346 -17.66 -1.27 8.16
N PRO A 347 -16.38 -1.64 8.30
CA PRO A 347 -15.60 -2.16 7.18
C PRO A 347 -16.12 -3.53 6.74
N GLU A 348 -15.74 -4.01 5.55
CA GLU A 348 -16.13 -5.35 5.08
C GLU A 348 -15.73 -6.46 6.08
N PRO A 349 -16.53 -7.54 6.24
CA PRO A 349 -16.26 -8.59 7.22
C PRO A 349 -14.87 -9.23 7.10
N LEU A 350 -14.40 -9.43 5.86
CA LEU A 350 -13.07 -9.99 5.57
C LEU A 350 -11.93 -8.98 5.75
N ASP A 351 -12.24 -7.69 5.77
CA ASP A 351 -11.28 -6.61 5.98
C ASP A 351 -10.93 -6.42 7.47
N ILE A 352 -11.74 -6.97 8.39
CA ILE A 352 -11.58 -6.83 9.84
C ILE A 352 -10.42 -7.69 10.37
N ILE A 353 -9.48 -7.05 11.08
CA ILE A 353 -8.42 -7.73 11.83
C ILE A 353 -8.87 -7.87 13.30
N TRP A 354 -9.63 -8.92 13.59
CA TRP A 354 -10.24 -9.18 14.89
C TRP A 354 -9.24 -9.15 16.08
N GLN A 355 -8.01 -9.60 15.84
CA GLN A 355 -6.96 -9.65 16.86
C GLN A 355 -6.57 -8.28 17.42
N ASN A 356 -6.79 -7.21 16.64
CA ASN A 356 -6.33 -5.87 16.96
C ASN A 356 -7.39 -5.01 17.67
N PHE A 357 -8.58 -5.56 17.97
CA PHE A 357 -9.65 -4.85 18.68
C PHE A 357 -9.33 -4.61 20.17
N ASN A 358 -8.47 -5.43 20.78
CA ASN A 358 -8.09 -5.30 22.19
C ASN A 358 -7.12 -4.13 22.48
N THR A 359 -6.45 -3.60 21.47
CA THR A 359 -5.39 -2.60 21.69
C THR A 359 -5.97 -1.19 21.82
N SER A 360 -5.60 -0.51 22.91
CA SER A 360 -6.06 0.84 23.22
C SER A 360 -5.54 1.87 22.21
N HIS A 361 -6.18 3.03 22.13
CA HIS A 361 -5.81 4.06 21.15
C HIS A 361 -4.47 4.72 21.44
N SER A 362 -4.19 5.01 22.70
CA SER A 362 -2.90 5.60 23.10
C SER A 362 -1.76 4.64 22.76
N GLU A 363 -1.98 3.34 22.97
CA GLU A 363 -1.02 2.30 22.58
C GLU A 363 -0.85 2.23 21.06
N LYS A 364 -1.95 2.23 20.28
CA LYS A 364 -1.88 2.28 18.81
C LYS A 364 -1.12 3.52 18.31
N ARG A 365 -1.38 4.70 18.88
CA ARG A 365 -0.70 5.95 18.52
C ARG A 365 0.79 5.88 18.84
N CYS A 366 1.16 5.40 20.02
CA CYS A 366 2.55 5.21 20.41
C CYS A 366 3.28 4.26 19.45
N LYS A 367 2.68 3.09 19.15
CA LYS A 367 3.26 2.11 18.20
C LYS A 367 3.45 2.69 16.80
N ARG A 368 2.49 3.48 16.32
CA ARG A 368 2.59 4.17 15.02
C ARG A 368 3.67 5.24 15.00
N MET A 369 3.83 6.01 16.07
CA MET A 369 4.92 6.98 16.18
C MET A 369 6.29 6.31 16.21
N LEU A 370 6.41 5.20 16.93
CA LEU A 370 7.64 4.40 16.98
C LEU A 370 7.96 3.76 15.61
N ALA A 371 6.95 3.22 14.93
CA ALA A 371 7.11 2.72 13.57
C ALA A 371 7.61 3.81 12.61
N LEU A 372 7.01 5.00 12.68
CA LEU A 372 7.42 6.14 11.85
C LEU A 372 8.85 6.59 12.17
N SER A 373 9.22 6.66 13.45
CA SER A 373 10.57 7.06 13.85
C SER A 373 11.63 6.05 13.41
N LEU A 374 11.32 4.75 13.49
CA LEU A 374 12.21 3.69 12.99
C LEU A 374 12.43 3.81 11.47
N ASN A 375 11.38 4.07 10.70
CA ASN A 375 11.50 4.28 9.25
C ASN A 375 12.33 5.53 8.92
N PHE A 376 12.16 6.62 9.67
CA PHE A 376 12.96 7.83 9.50
C PHE A 376 14.44 7.62 9.86
N LEU A 377 14.73 6.82 10.89
CA LEU A 377 16.09 6.45 11.26
C LEU A 377 16.82 5.75 10.10
N VAL A 378 16.14 4.87 9.37
CA VAL A 378 16.70 4.18 8.20
C VAL A 378 17.01 5.16 7.08
N VAL A 379 16.13 6.14 6.83
CA VAL A 379 16.40 7.22 5.86
C VAL A 379 17.61 8.04 6.28
N LEU A 380 17.74 8.35 7.58
CA LEU A 380 18.89 9.07 8.13
C LEU A 380 20.21 8.30 7.95
N ILE A 381 20.23 7.01 8.30
CA ILE A 381 21.39 6.13 8.08
C ILE A 381 21.73 6.10 6.58
N GLY A 382 20.71 5.96 5.75
CA GLY A 382 20.86 6.02 4.29
C GLY A 382 21.49 7.33 3.82
N ALA A 383 21.02 8.47 4.33
CA ALA A 383 21.58 9.78 4.03
C ALA A 383 23.06 9.90 4.44
N PHE A 384 23.46 9.34 5.58
CA PHE A 384 24.87 9.30 5.99
C PHE A 384 25.74 8.42 5.08
N ILE A 385 25.21 7.29 4.60
CA ILE A 385 25.91 6.44 3.63
C ILE A 385 26.13 7.20 2.32
N VAL A 386 25.06 7.82 1.79
CA VAL A 386 25.15 8.61 0.56
C VAL A 386 26.08 9.81 0.76
N TYR A 387 26.01 10.49 1.90
CA TYR A 387 26.96 11.55 2.29
C TYR A 387 28.41 11.06 2.24
N GLY A 388 28.71 9.89 2.81
CA GLY A 388 30.05 9.32 2.81
C GLY A 388 30.58 9.08 1.40
N ILE A 389 29.77 8.49 0.51
CA ILE A 389 30.15 8.28 -0.89
C ILE A 389 30.36 9.63 -1.59
N SER A 390 29.44 10.57 -1.40
CA SER A 390 29.55 11.95 -1.88
C SER A 390 30.88 12.60 -1.44
N TYR A 391 31.19 12.54 -0.15
CA TYR A 391 32.40 13.15 0.39
C TYR A 391 33.67 12.59 -0.26
N THR A 392 33.71 11.27 -0.51
CA THR A 392 34.83 10.66 -1.27
C THR A 392 34.88 11.11 -2.72
N GLN A 393 33.74 11.37 -3.36
CA GLN A 393 33.67 11.91 -4.72
C GLN A 393 34.27 13.31 -4.81
N ASN A 394 34.02 14.17 -3.82
CA ASN A 394 34.61 15.52 -3.76
C ASN A 394 36.10 15.48 -3.50
N GLN A 395 36.61 14.58 -2.65
CA GLN A 395 38.05 14.43 -2.46
C GLN A 395 38.75 13.89 -3.72
N ALA A 396 38.14 12.92 -4.39
CA ALA A 396 38.69 12.31 -5.61
C ALA A 396 38.82 13.31 -6.78
N GLN A 397 38.11 14.44 -6.72
CA GLN A 397 38.23 15.55 -7.67
C GLN A 397 39.65 16.13 -7.77
N SER A 398 40.43 16.05 -6.69
CA SER A 398 41.84 16.46 -6.67
C SER A 398 42.77 15.53 -7.49
N SER A 399 42.31 14.33 -7.86
CA SER A 399 43.13 13.27 -8.48
C SER A 399 42.92 13.06 -9.99
N ASN A 400 42.16 13.94 -10.66
CA ASN A 400 41.92 13.93 -12.13
C ASN A 400 41.34 12.64 -12.76
N THR A 401 40.84 11.68 -11.99
CA THR A 401 40.27 10.45 -12.55
C THR A 401 38.79 10.61 -12.91
N PHE A 402 38.51 11.04 -14.14
CA PHE A 402 37.16 11.19 -14.71
C PHE A 402 36.25 9.98 -14.41
N TYR A 403 36.76 8.76 -14.59
CA TYR A 403 36.02 7.51 -14.36
C TYR A 403 35.58 7.29 -12.92
N VAL A 404 36.37 7.73 -11.94
CA VAL A 404 36.07 7.52 -10.51
C VAL A 404 34.81 8.29 -10.11
N LYS A 405 34.60 9.49 -10.65
CA LYS A 405 33.39 10.29 -10.38
C LYS A 405 32.12 9.56 -10.79
N TYR A 406 32.09 8.99 -12.00
CA TYR A 406 30.91 8.27 -12.50
C TYR A 406 30.63 6.98 -11.74
N VAL A 407 31.68 6.23 -11.40
CA VAL A 407 31.52 5.02 -10.58
C VAL A 407 30.95 5.37 -9.22
N LEU A 408 31.45 6.42 -8.56
CA LEU A 408 30.94 6.87 -7.26
C LEU A 408 29.48 7.36 -7.34
N SER A 409 29.11 8.14 -8.37
CA SER A 409 27.71 8.55 -8.56
C SER A 409 26.77 7.37 -8.86
N GLY A 410 27.25 6.37 -9.62
CA GLY A 410 26.53 5.11 -9.81
C GLY A 410 26.35 4.33 -8.50
N LEU A 411 27.38 4.29 -7.65
CA LEU A 411 27.31 3.69 -6.31
C LEU A 411 26.34 4.45 -5.39
N CYS A 412 26.28 5.77 -5.45
CA CYS A 412 25.26 6.56 -4.75
C CYS A 412 23.85 6.15 -5.17
N ALA A 413 23.58 6.08 -6.47
CA ALA A 413 22.28 5.65 -6.98
C ALA A 413 21.93 4.21 -6.55
N LEU A 414 22.91 3.30 -6.60
CA LEU A 414 22.75 1.93 -6.12
C LEU A 414 22.44 1.88 -4.61
N ALA A 415 23.15 2.67 -3.80
CA ALA A 415 22.91 2.76 -2.36
C ALA A 415 21.47 3.24 -2.07
N ILE A 416 21.00 4.28 -2.75
CA ILE A 416 19.63 4.79 -2.62
C ILE A 416 18.60 3.70 -2.96
N LEU A 417 18.83 2.93 -4.01
CA LEU A 417 17.95 1.82 -4.39
C LEU A 417 17.92 0.70 -3.36
N ILE A 418 19.07 0.33 -2.80
CA ILE A 418 19.18 -0.67 -1.72
C ILE A 418 18.43 -0.17 -0.48
N ILE A 419 18.62 1.09 -0.08
CA ILE A 419 17.91 1.70 1.05
C ILE A 419 16.41 1.68 0.80
N ASN A 420 15.93 1.98 -0.42
CA ASN A 420 14.52 1.90 -0.77
C ASN A 420 13.96 0.47 -0.61
N GLN A 421 14.73 -0.56 -0.98
CA GLN A 421 14.33 -1.97 -0.79
C GLN A 421 14.29 -2.37 0.69
N ILE A 422 15.25 -1.89 1.49
CA ILE A 422 15.27 -2.09 2.94
C ILE A 422 14.07 -1.40 3.59
N LEU A 423 13.78 -0.15 3.21
CA LEU A 423 12.61 0.59 3.68
C LEU A 423 11.32 -0.16 3.37
N GLU A 424 11.18 -0.69 2.15
CA GLU A 424 10.02 -1.51 1.79
C GLU A 424 9.88 -2.73 2.71
N MET A 425 10.97 -3.44 3.00
CA MET A 425 10.95 -4.58 3.92
C MET A 425 10.59 -4.16 5.36
N LEU A 426 11.19 -3.09 5.86
CA LEU A 426 10.96 -2.63 7.23
C LEU A 426 9.54 -2.09 7.43
N ILE A 427 9.01 -1.32 6.47
CA ILE A 427 7.64 -0.80 6.53
C ILE A 427 6.62 -1.94 6.61
N LYS A 428 6.89 -3.08 5.95
CA LYS A 428 6.05 -4.30 6.05
C LYS A 428 6.04 -4.93 7.44
N ILE A 429 7.17 -4.83 8.15
CA ILE A 429 7.29 -5.35 9.51
C ILE A 429 6.63 -4.36 10.48
N THR A 430 6.89 -3.06 10.32
CA THR A 430 6.32 -2.03 11.18
C THR A 430 4.81 -1.90 11.01
N SER A 431 4.24 -2.12 9.81
CA SER A 431 2.78 -2.05 9.60
C SER A 431 2.01 -3.05 10.45
N LYS A 432 2.57 -4.27 10.64
CA LYS A 432 2.00 -5.28 11.53
C LYS A 432 2.13 -4.90 13.00
N TYR A 433 3.19 -4.18 13.35
CA TYR A 433 3.40 -3.62 14.70
C TYR A 433 2.43 -2.46 15.00
N GLU A 434 1.96 -1.72 13.99
CA GLU A 434 1.01 -0.60 14.14
C GLU A 434 -0.40 -1.03 14.62
N LYS A 435 -0.73 -2.33 14.55
CA LYS A 435 -1.99 -2.92 15.05
C LYS A 435 -3.25 -2.24 14.48
N HIS A 436 -3.34 -2.14 13.15
CA HIS A 436 -4.52 -1.65 12.45
C HIS A 436 -5.74 -2.55 12.64
N THR A 437 -6.93 -1.96 12.73
CA THR A 437 -8.17 -2.73 12.91
C THR A 437 -8.69 -3.34 11.60
N THR A 438 -8.19 -2.88 10.45
CA THR A 438 -8.56 -3.39 9.13
C THR A 438 -7.35 -3.54 8.20
N TYR A 439 -7.41 -4.51 7.27
CA TYR A 439 -6.38 -4.73 6.26
C TYR A 439 -6.29 -3.57 5.27
N THR A 440 -7.40 -2.91 4.94
CA THR A 440 -7.44 -1.74 4.06
C THR A 440 -6.67 -0.57 4.67
N ASN A 441 -6.83 -0.32 5.97
CA ASN A 441 -6.09 0.75 6.66
C ASN A 441 -4.60 0.41 6.79
N GLU A 442 -4.27 -0.85 7.05
CA GLU A 442 -2.87 -1.30 7.03
C GLU A 442 -2.23 -1.09 5.65
N THR A 443 -2.91 -1.55 4.60
CA THR A 443 -2.47 -1.44 3.20
C THR A 443 -2.29 0.02 2.77
N ARG A 444 -3.21 0.90 3.21
CA ARG A 444 -3.10 2.35 3.01
C ARG A 444 -1.90 2.94 3.76
N SER A 445 -1.71 2.58 5.02
CA SER A 445 -0.58 3.05 5.85
C SER A 445 0.76 2.68 5.21
N VAL A 446 0.88 1.42 4.76
CA VAL A 446 2.06 0.91 4.03
C VAL A 446 2.31 1.75 2.78
N MET A 447 1.30 1.93 1.93
CA MET A 447 1.44 2.68 0.68
C MET A 447 1.86 4.14 0.92
N VAL A 448 1.22 4.86 1.85
CA VAL A 448 1.52 6.28 2.13
C VAL A 448 2.92 6.41 2.71
N THR A 449 3.23 5.64 3.75
CA THR A 449 4.53 5.69 4.44
C THR A 449 5.66 5.33 3.49
N GLN A 450 5.48 4.28 2.66
CA GLN A 450 6.46 3.88 1.67
C GLN A 450 6.67 4.96 0.61
N THR A 451 5.60 5.59 0.11
CA THR A 451 5.70 6.67 -0.87
C THR A 451 6.50 7.84 -0.31
N ILE A 452 6.17 8.31 0.89
CA ILE A 452 6.81 9.47 1.53
C ILE A 452 8.27 9.16 1.85
N MET A 453 8.56 8.03 2.50
CA MET A 453 9.92 7.68 2.92
C MET A 453 10.84 7.46 1.72
N GLN A 454 10.36 6.75 0.69
CA GLN A 454 11.16 6.55 -0.52
C GLN A 454 11.30 7.85 -1.34
N PHE A 455 10.31 8.74 -1.35
CA PHE A 455 10.44 10.07 -1.95
C PHE A 455 11.49 10.92 -1.23
N ILE A 456 11.47 10.97 0.11
CA ILE A 456 12.49 11.69 0.89
C ILE A 456 13.88 11.12 0.58
N ASN A 457 14.05 9.80 0.63
CA ASN A 457 15.33 9.13 0.39
C ASN A 457 15.85 9.31 -1.05
N THR A 458 14.95 9.29 -2.05
CA THR A 458 15.36 9.32 -3.46
C THR A 458 15.46 10.74 -4.01
N ALA A 459 14.63 11.67 -3.53
CA ALA A 459 14.58 13.03 -4.03
C ALA A 459 15.20 14.04 -3.06
N LEU A 460 14.77 14.10 -1.81
CA LEU A 460 15.19 15.17 -0.91
C LEU A 460 16.58 14.95 -0.31
N VAL A 461 16.99 13.70 -0.07
CA VAL A 461 18.33 13.40 0.47
C VAL A 461 19.44 13.83 -0.50
N PRO A 462 19.46 13.44 -1.79
CA PRO A 462 20.47 13.90 -2.73
C PRO A 462 20.51 15.43 -2.88
N PHE A 463 19.33 16.07 -2.90
CA PHE A 463 19.23 17.52 -2.98
C PHE A 463 19.74 18.23 -1.71
N GLY A 464 19.42 17.69 -0.53
CA GLY A 464 19.92 18.21 0.75
C GLY A 464 21.43 18.08 0.86
N LEU A 465 21.99 16.95 0.43
CA LEU A 465 23.45 16.77 0.38
C LEU A 465 24.11 17.81 -0.50
N PHE A 466 23.55 18.10 -1.67
CA PHE A 466 24.05 19.16 -2.54
C PHE A 466 24.20 20.50 -1.80
N ILE A 467 23.20 20.87 -0.99
CA ILE A 467 23.23 22.09 -0.17
C ILE A 467 24.31 22.04 0.91
N PHE A 468 24.42 20.94 1.66
CA PHE A 468 25.28 20.89 2.85
C PHE A 468 26.78 20.73 2.55
N THR A 469 27.12 20.21 1.38
CA THR A 469 28.51 19.88 1.05
C THR A 469 29.10 20.75 -0.05
N ASP A 470 28.43 21.87 -0.37
CA ASP A 470 28.80 22.79 -1.47
C ASP A 470 29.20 22.03 -2.74
N PHE A 471 28.38 21.04 -3.10
CA PHE A 471 28.68 20.17 -4.23
C PHE A 471 28.75 20.96 -5.53
N ASP A 472 29.65 20.55 -6.41
CA ASP A 472 29.59 20.97 -7.79
C ASP A 472 28.26 20.53 -8.40
N GLN A 473 27.63 21.46 -9.12
CA GLN A 473 26.35 21.22 -9.82
C GLN A 473 26.45 20.06 -10.81
N ASN A 474 27.66 19.80 -11.32
CA ASN A 474 27.95 18.66 -12.18
C ASN A 474 27.76 17.32 -11.49
N ASN A 475 28.28 17.21 -10.27
CA ASN A 475 28.13 16.00 -9.49
C ASN A 475 26.66 15.74 -9.13
N LEU A 476 25.86 16.80 -8.91
CA LEU A 476 24.41 16.66 -8.72
C LEU A 476 23.73 16.12 -9.99
N ALA A 477 23.97 16.71 -11.15
CA ALA A 477 23.35 16.29 -12.41
C ALA A 477 23.68 14.83 -12.77
N VAL A 478 24.95 14.43 -12.62
CA VAL A 478 25.39 13.05 -12.85
C VAL A 478 24.73 12.08 -11.86
N SER A 479 24.64 12.46 -10.58
CA SER A 479 23.95 11.66 -9.56
C SER A 479 22.47 11.50 -9.88
N LEU A 480 21.78 12.59 -10.26
CA LEU A 480 20.37 12.56 -10.68
C LEU A 480 20.17 11.66 -11.90
N PHE A 481 21.05 11.75 -12.89
CA PHE A 481 21.01 10.87 -14.06
C PHE A 481 21.03 9.40 -13.64
N PHE A 482 21.98 8.97 -12.81
CA PHE A 482 22.06 7.58 -12.36
C PHE A 482 20.87 7.16 -11.50
N ILE A 483 20.30 8.06 -10.69
CA ILE A 483 19.07 7.80 -9.91
C ILE A 483 17.88 7.56 -10.85
N PHE A 484 17.66 8.43 -11.83
CA PHE A 484 16.57 8.27 -12.81
C PHE A 484 16.78 7.06 -13.72
N LEU A 485 18.00 6.81 -14.17
CA LEU A 485 18.37 5.63 -14.97
C LEU A 485 18.15 4.34 -14.16
N GLY A 486 18.54 4.36 -12.89
CA GLY A 486 18.28 3.27 -11.95
C GLY A 486 16.78 2.97 -11.88
N ASN A 487 15.93 3.98 -11.70
CA ASN A 487 14.48 3.78 -11.68
C ASN A 487 13.91 3.29 -13.02
N LEU A 488 14.46 3.73 -14.15
CA LEU A 488 14.07 3.27 -15.48
C LEU A 488 14.32 1.77 -15.68
N ILE A 489 15.50 1.29 -15.28
CA ILE A 489 15.94 -0.08 -15.55
C ILE A 489 15.52 -1.03 -14.43
N ILE A 490 15.77 -0.66 -13.18
CA ILE A 490 15.70 -1.57 -12.03
C ILE A 490 14.26 -1.81 -11.60
N LEU A 491 13.35 -0.83 -11.71
CA LEU A 491 11.95 -1.03 -11.29
C LEU A 491 11.23 -2.11 -12.12
N PRO A 492 11.25 -2.10 -13.47
CA PRO A 492 10.64 -3.17 -14.25
C PRO A 492 11.35 -4.51 -14.06
N ILE A 493 12.68 -4.51 -13.93
CA ILE A 493 13.48 -5.73 -13.77
C ILE A 493 13.20 -6.41 -12.43
N LEU A 494 13.19 -5.67 -11.31
CA LEU A 494 12.88 -6.24 -9.99
C LEU A 494 11.47 -6.79 -9.94
N GLU A 495 10.52 -6.14 -10.61
CA GLU A 495 9.16 -6.65 -10.70
C GLU A 495 9.12 -7.99 -11.47
N ILE A 496 9.78 -8.10 -12.62
CA ILE A 496 9.78 -9.33 -13.43
C ILE A 496 10.61 -10.45 -12.79
N LEU A 497 11.80 -10.14 -12.28
CA LEU A 497 12.73 -11.15 -11.75
C LEU A 497 12.38 -11.57 -10.32
N ASP A 498 11.84 -10.66 -9.48
CA ASP A 498 11.49 -10.89 -8.07
C ASP A 498 12.43 -11.89 -7.34
N PRO A 499 13.49 -11.40 -6.66
CA PRO A 499 14.49 -12.27 -6.02
C PRO A 499 13.90 -13.34 -5.09
N LEU A 500 12.81 -13.04 -4.40
CA LEU A 500 12.16 -13.99 -3.48
C LEU A 500 11.48 -15.13 -4.25
N TYR A 501 10.92 -14.83 -5.42
CA TYR A 501 10.33 -15.83 -6.30
C TYR A 501 11.38 -16.75 -6.91
N ILE A 502 12.55 -16.23 -7.29
CA ILE A 502 13.66 -17.07 -7.80
C ILE A 502 14.11 -18.08 -6.73
N ILE A 503 14.27 -17.63 -5.48
CA ILE A 503 14.59 -18.51 -4.35
C ILE A 503 13.51 -19.59 -4.18
N LYS A 504 12.23 -19.23 -4.34
CA LYS A 504 11.09 -20.15 -4.30
C LYS A 504 11.18 -21.21 -5.40
N LEU A 505 11.50 -20.83 -6.64
CA LEU A 505 11.69 -21.75 -7.76
C LEU A 505 12.86 -22.72 -7.56
N ILE A 506 13.98 -22.21 -7.02
CA ILE A 506 15.15 -23.06 -6.72
C ILE A 506 14.75 -24.13 -5.70
N LYS A 507 14.04 -23.75 -4.62
CA LYS A 507 13.54 -24.68 -3.60
C LYS A 507 12.55 -25.70 -4.20
N GLN A 508 11.61 -25.26 -5.04
CA GLN A 508 10.67 -26.16 -5.72
C GLN A 508 11.41 -27.21 -6.56
N ASN A 509 12.40 -26.78 -7.36
CA ASN A 509 13.18 -27.68 -8.21
C ASN A 509 14.03 -28.67 -7.41
N GLN A 510 14.60 -28.24 -6.27
CA GLN A 510 15.33 -29.13 -5.36
C GLN A 510 14.40 -30.21 -4.80
N ILE A 511 13.22 -29.83 -4.32
CA ILE A 511 12.25 -30.74 -3.70
C ILE A 511 11.66 -31.72 -4.74
N LEU A 512 11.38 -31.27 -5.96
CA LEU A 512 10.91 -32.15 -7.04
C LEU A 512 11.96 -33.19 -7.45
N LYS A 513 13.25 -32.86 -7.43
CA LYS A 513 14.35 -33.82 -7.68
C LYS A 513 14.51 -34.83 -6.55
N GLU A 514 14.09 -34.49 -5.34
CA GLU A 514 14.17 -35.35 -4.15
C GLU A 514 12.88 -36.14 -3.89
N GLN A 515 11.85 -35.98 -4.73
CA GLN A 515 10.54 -36.59 -4.57
C GLN A 515 10.61 -38.13 -4.44
N ASP A 516 11.54 -38.76 -5.15
CA ASP A 516 11.72 -40.22 -5.14
C ASP A 516 12.47 -40.72 -3.90
N LYS A 517 13.16 -39.84 -3.15
CA LYS A 517 14.05 -40.23 -2.05
C LYS A 517 13.36 -40.42 -0.69
N ARG A 518 12.03 -40.26 -0.59
CA ARG A 518 11.22 -40.41 0.66
C ARG A 518 11.72 -39.62 1.90
N GLN A 519 12.65 -38.69 1.74
CA GLN A 519 13.27 -37.91 2.83
C GLN A 519 12.66 -36.51 3.02
N ILE A 520 11.54 -36.20 2.36
CA ILE A 520 10.96 -34.85 2.37
C ILE A 520 10.11 -34.65 3.64
N ILE A 521 10.59 -33.76 4.52
CA ILE A 521 9.96 -33.43 5.80
C ILE A 521 9.23 -32.07 5.67
N LEU A 522 8.30 -31.99 4.72
CA LEU A 522 7.47 -30.81 4.48
C LEU A 522 6.00 -31.20 4.59
N THR A 523 5.21 -30.44 5.36
CA THR A 523 3.77 -30.70 5.46
C THR A 523 3.05 -30.35 4.16
N GLN A 524 1.85 -30.88 3.95
CA GLN A 524 1.02 -30.52 2.81
C GLN A 524 0.82 -29.01 2.69
N GLN A 525 0.57 -28.32 3.81
CA GLN A 525 0.40 -26.87 3.84
C GLN A 525 1.67 -26.13 3.41
N GLN A 526 2.83 -26.50 3.95
CA GLN A 526 4.11 -25.89 3.56
C GLN A 526 4.41 -26.11 2.07
N THR A 527 4.01 -27.27 1.56
CA THR A 527 4.14 -27.59 0.13
C THR A 527 3.15 -26.76 -0.70
N HIS A 528 1.91 -26.59 -0.28
CA HIS A 528 0.95 -25.69 -0.93
C HIS A 528 1.49 -24.27 -1.01
N GLU A 529 1.95 -23.70 0.11
CA GLU A 529 2.52 -22.36 0.17
C GLU A 529 3.77 -22.24 -0.71
N LEU A 530 4.60 -23.29 -0.79
CA LEU A 530 5.78 -23.31 -1.65
C LEU A 530 5.42 -23.35 -3.13
N PHE A 531 4.36 -24.03 -3.55
CA PHE A 531 3.95 -24.12 -4.96
C PHE A 531 3.02 -22.98 -5.40
N GLU A 532 2.34 -22.29 -4.46
CA GLU A 532 1.49 -21.13 -4.75
C GLU A 532 2.30 -19.96 -5.34
N GLY A 533 1.69 -19.11 -6.18
CA GLY A 533 2.32 -17.88 -6.66
C GLY A 533 2.58 -16.88 -5.52
N PRO A 534 3.47 -15.88 -5.69
CA PRO A 534 3.62 -14.80 -4.72
C PRO A 534 2.36 -13.92 -4.69
N ASP A 535 2.08 -13.34 -3.53
CA ASP A 535 0.94 -12.42 -3.36
C ASP A 535 1.11 -11.14 -4.19
N TYR A 536 0.05 -10.73 -4.88
CA TYR A 536 0.05 -9.48 -5.63
C TYR A 536 -0.20 -8.28 -4.71
N ARG A 537 0.89 -7.78 -4.12
CA ARG A 537 0.86 -6.66 -3.19
C ARG A 537 0.70 -5.32 -3.91
N ILE A 538 -0.55 -4.88 -4.05
CA ILE A 538 -0.87 -3.66 -4.81
C ILE A 538 -0.32 -2.37 -4.16
N ALA A 539 -0.23 -2.32 -2.82
CA ALA A 539 0.25 -1.14 -2.10
C ALA A 539 1.69 -0.76 -2.46
N ASP A 540 2.57 -1.75 -2.54
CA ASP A 540 3.98 -1.58 -2.88
C ASP A 540 4.14 -1.07 -4.33
N LYS A 541 3.24 -1.51 -5.22
CA LYS A 541 3.21 -1.10 -6.62
C LYS A 541 2.75 0.34 -6.76
N TYR A 542 1.66 0.69 -6.07
CA TYR A 542 1.17 2.06 -5.99
C TYR A 542 2.26 3.00 -5.46
N SER A 543 2.88 2.67 -4.33
CA SER A 543 3.92 3.53 -3.73
C SER A 543 5.11 3.75 -4.67
N THR A 544 5.51 2.72 -5.43
CA THR A 544 6.55 2.82 -6.46
C THR A 544 6.18 3.76 -7.61
N ILE A 545 4.92 3.77 -8.04
CA ILE A 545 4.44 4.72 -9.06
C ILE A 545 4.39 6.14 -8.50
N TYR A 546 3.83 6.33 -7.31
CA TYR A 546 3.64 7.67 -6.76
C TYR A 546 4.95 8.34 -6.36
N LYS A 547 5.91 7.62 -5.75
CA LYS A 547 7.23 8.21 -5.45
C LYS A 547 7.89 8.73 -6.72
N SER A 548 7.73 7.99 -7.82
CA SER A 548 8.31 8.29 -9.12
C SER A 548 7.68 9.54 -9.73
N ILE A 549 6.35 9.66 -9.65
CA ILE A 549 5.62 10.87 -10.06
C ILE A 549 6.08 12.07 -9.22
N LEU A 550 6.06 11.97 -7.88
CA LEU A 550 6.46 13.06 -6.99
C LEU A 550 7.91 13.51 -7.24
N MET A 551 8.83 12.56 -7.43
CA MET A 551 10.23 12.82 -7.78
C MET A 551 10.35 13.58 -9.11
N SER A 552 9.62 13.14 -10.15
CA SER A 552 9.65 13.81 -11.46
C SER A 552 9.10 15.24 -11.42
N MET A 553 8.10 15.50 -10.58
CA MET A 553 7.54 16.85 -10.40
C MET A 553 8.52 17.79 -9.69
N PHE A 554 9.22 17.31 -8.66
CA PHE A 554 10.21 18.11 -7.92
C PHE A 554 11.42 18.46 -8.81
N TYR A 555 11.95 17.50 -9.57
CA TYR A 555 13.11 17.72 -10.42
C TYR A 555 12.79 18.29 -11.81
N LEU A 556 11.54 18.61 -12.12
CA LEU A 556 11.10 19.10 -13.44
C LEU A 556 11.94 20.28 -13.96
N CYS A 557 12.23 21.26 -13.10
CA CYS A 557 13.01 22.44 -13.44
C CYS A 557 14.52 22.23 -13.38
N ILE A 558 14.97 21.26 -12.58
CA ILE A 558 16.39 21.00 -12.30
C ILE A 558 16.97 20.05 -13.35
N PHE A 559 16.25 18.97 -13.66
CA PHE A 559 16.68 17.90 -14.54
C PHE A 559 15.49 17.37 -15.39
N PRO A 560 15.07 18.12 -16.43
CA PRO A 560 13.88 17.79 -17.23
C PRO A 560 13.98 16.45 -17.97
N TYR A 561 15.20 16.00 -18.32
CA TYR A 561 15.44 14.67 -18.89
C TYR A 561 15.01 13.53 -17.95
N GLY A 562 15.06 13.76 -16.63
CA GLY A 562 14.58 12.82 -15.62
C GLY A 562 13.09 12.51 -15.78
N MET A 563 12.29 13.51 -16.14
CA MET A 563 10.85 13.31 -16.36
C MET A 563 10.57 12.40 -17.57
N MET A 564 11.31 12.59 -18.67
CA MET A 564 11.21 11.72 -19.85
C MET A 564 11.58 10.27 -19.52
N MET A 565 12.69 10.07 -18.80
CA MET A 565 13.09 8.74 -18.31
C MET A 565 12.01 8.14 -17.40
N GLN A 566 11.37 8.96 -16.57
CA GLN A 566 10.34 8.48 -15.66
C GLN A 566 9.03 8.06 -16.37
N ILE A 567 8.64 8.77 -17.44
CA ILE A 567 7.49 8.37 -18.27
C ILE A 567 7.75 7.00 -18.91
N LEU A 568 8.95 6.80 -19.47
CA LEU A 568 9.36 5.51 -20.04
C LEU A 568 9.41 4.41 -18.96
N SER A 569 9.93 4.73 -17.77
CA SER A 569 9.96 3.84 -16.61
C SER A 569 8.55 3.37 -16.23
N LEU A 570 7.58 4.27 -16.13
CA LEU A 570 6.19 3.95 -15.81
C LEU A 570 5.54 3.08 -16.91
N PHE A 571 5.86 3.34 -18.18
CA PHE A 571 5.38 2.52 -19.29
C PHE A 571 5.92 1.08 -19.21
N LEU A 572 7.21 0.89 -18.97
CA LEU A 572 7.80 -0.44 -18.79
C LEU A 572 7.25 -1.14 -17.54
N TYR A 573 7.12 -0.39 -16.44
CA TYR A 573 6.61 -0.89 -15.17
C TYR A 573 5.13 -1.34 -15.27
N TYR A 574 4.31 -0.63 -16.07
CA TYR A 574 2.93 -1.04 -16.37
C TYR A 574 2.87 -2.46 -16.92
N TRP A 575 3.67 -2.75 -17.95
CA TRP A 575 3.71 -4.07 -18.57
C TRP A 575 4.31 -5.13 -17.65
N ALA A 576 5.34 -4.78 -16.88
CA ALA A 576 5.92 -5.66 -15.87
C ALA A 576 4.87 -6.09 -14.83
N CYS A 577 4.13 -5.15 -14.24
CA CYS A 577 3.07 -5.44 -13.27
C CYS A 577 1.92 -6.25 -13.88
N LYS A 578 1.53 -5.95 -15.12
CA LYS A 578 0.46 -6.70 -15.81
C LYS A 578 0.88 -8.14 -16.10
N TYR A 579 2.13 -8.33 -16.52
CA TYR A 579 2.69 -9.67 -16.72
C TYR A 579 2.73 -10.46 -15.41
N THR A 580 3.25 -9.87 -14.33
CA THR A 580 3.40 -10.58 -13.05
C THR A 580 2.05 -10.94 -12.43
N LEU A 581 1.06 -10.06 -12.50
CA LEU A 581 -0.32 -10.34 -12.07
C LEU A 581 -0.91 -11.57 -12.77
N LEU A 582 -0.79 -11.64 -14.10
CA LEU A 582 -1.51 -12.62 -14.92
C LEU A 582 -0.78 -13.96 -15.09
N ARG A 583 0.53 -14.00 -14.86
CA ARG A 583 1.35 -15.19 -15.11
C ARG A 583 2.05 -15.76 -13.89
N ARG A 584 2.28 -14.96 -12.86
CA ARG A 584 3.09 -15.37 -11.70
C ARG A 584 2.31 -15.36 -10.39
N CYS A 585 1.56 -14.31 -10.13
CA CYS A 585 0.93 -14.11 -8.84
C CYS A 585 -0.24 -15.06 -8.58
N SER A 586 -0.45 -15.33 -7.29
CA SER A 586 -1.67 -15.93 -6.80
C SER A 586 -2.83 -14.96 -6.95
N TYR A 587 -4.05 -15.50 -6.95
CA TYR A 587 -5.28 -14.72 -7.00
C TYR A 587 -5.28 -13.69 -5.86
N PRO A 588 -5.26 -12.38 -6.17
CA PRO A 588 -5.15 -11.34 -5.16
C PRO A 588 -6.41 -11.28 -4.27
N PRO A 589 -6.26 -10.83 -3.02
CA PRO A 589 -7.42 -10.42 -2.23
C PRO A 589 -8.12 -9.26 -2.93
N THR A 590 -9.46 -9.21 -2.85
CA THR A 590 -10.26 -8.14 -3.42
C THR A 590 -9.95 -6.82 -2.70
N ILE A 591 -9.42 -5.85 -3.43
CA ILE A 591 -9.01 -4.54 -2.87
C ILE A 591 -10.03 -3.48 -3.28
N ASN A 592 -10.48 -2.71 -2.29
CA ASN A 592 -11.44 -1.63 -2.46
C ASN A 592 -10.79 -0.38 -3.13
N ARG A 593 -11.63 0.44 -3.78
CA ARG A 593 -11.30 1.73 -4.38
C ARG A 593 -10.59 2.71 -3.43
N ASN A 594 -10.84 2.61 -2.12
CA ASN A 594 -10.28 3.49 -1.09
C ASN A 594 -8.76 3.67 -1.17
N LEU A 595 -8.03 2.64 -1.62
CA LEU A 595 -6.58 2.74 -1.80
C LEU A 595 -6.22 3.77 -2.89
N ASN A 596 -6.88 3.69 -4.05
CA ASN A 596 -6.68 4.63 -5.14
C ASN A 596 -7.08 6.07 -4.73
N ASP A 597 -8.19 6.23 -4.00
CA ASP A 597 -8.58 7.57 -3.52
C ASP A 597 -7.56 8.16 -2.54
N SER A 598 -6.99 7.33 -1.67
CA SER A 598 -5.92 7.74 -0.73
C SER A 598 -4.66 8.18 -1.47
N THR A 599 -4.35 7.52 -2.58
CA THR A 599 -3.19 7.87 -3.40
C THR A 599 -3.38 9.15 -4.19
N LEU A 600 -4.59 9.38 -4.73
CA LEU A 600 -4.95 10.62 -5.38
C LEU A 600 -4.86 11.80 -4.42
N GLN A 601 -5.24 11.62 -3.15
CA GLN A 601 -5.07 12.63 -2.10
C GLN A 601 -3.58 12.97 -1.91
N LEU A 602 -2.72 11.94 -1.86
CA LEU A 602 -1.27 12.14 -1.72
C LEU A 602 -0.67 12.87 -2.93
N LEU A 603 -1.09 12.54 -4.15
CA LEU A 603 -0.70 13.30 -5.36
C LEU A 603 -1.15 14.76 -5.34
N GLY A 604 -2.15 15.10 -4.52
CA GLY A 604 -2.56 16.47 -4.28
C GLY A 604 -1.41 17.40 -3.87
N ILE A 605 -0.32 16.88 -3.28
CA ILE A 605 0.86 17.70 -2.89
C ILE A 605 1.74 18.11 -4.08
N SER A 606 1.54 17.53 -5.26
CA SER A 606 2.38 17.75 -6.44
C SER A 606 2.52 19.22 -6.91
N PRO A 607 1.52 20.13 -6.80
CA PRO A 607 1.71 21.55 -7.12
C PRO A 607 2.81 22.20 -6.27
N ILE A 608 2.84 21.89 -4.96
CA ILE A 608 3.86 22.41 -4.04
C ILE A 608 5.25 21.91 -4.44
N LEU A 609 5.35 20.66 -4.91
CA LEU A 609 6.63 20.11 -5.35
C LEU A 609 7.16 20.80 -6.62
N ILE A 610 6.29 21.15 -7.57
CA ILE A 610 6.68 21.89 -8.77
C ILE A 610 7.17 23.30 -8.39
N SER A 611 6.42 24.02 -7.56
CA SER A 611 6.82 25.36 -7.12
C SER A 611 8.08 25.34 -6.26
N ALA A 612 8.22 24.34 -5.38
CA ALA A 612 9.43 24.16 -4.58
C ALA A 612 10.63 23.81 -5.47
N GLY A 613 10.46 22.92 -6.45
CA GLY A 613 11.49 22.55 -7.41
C GLY A 613 11.97 23.73 -8.27
N SER A 614 11.04 24.57 -8.75
CA SER A 614 11.40 25.78 -9.51
C SER A 614 12.14 26.80 -8.66
N ALA A 615 11.71 27.02 -7.41
CA ALA A 615 12.38 27.93 -6.49
C ALA A 615 13.77 27.41 -6.09
N CYS A 616 13.89 26.12 -5.82
CA CYS A 616 15.16 25.45 -5.53
C CYS A 616 16.14 25.59 -6.69
N TYR A 617 15.68 25.39 -7.93
CA TYR A 617 16.51 25.62 -9.11
C TYR A 617 17.06 27.05 -9.18
N GLN A 618 16.22 28.06 -8.96
CA GLN A 618 16.67 29.45 -9.11
C GLN A 618 17.52 29.95 -7.92
N PHE A 619 17.07 29.72 -6.68
CA PHE A 619 17.75 30.27 -5.50
C PHE A 619 18.93 29.43 -5.02
N VAL A 620 18.86 28.11 -5.14
CA VAL A 620 19.88 27.21 -4.59
C VAL A 620 20.91 26.84 -5.66
N LEU A 621 20.46 26.47 -6.87
CA LEU A 621 21.37 26.11 -7.97
C LEU A 621 21.93 27.37 -8.65
N ILE A 622 21.09 28.25 -9.18
CA ILE A 622 21.58 29.44 -9.91
C ILE A 622 22.06 30.57 -8.97
N LYS A 623 21.73 30.50 -7.67
CA LYS A 623 22.10 31.51 -6.65
C LYS A 623 21.66 32.94 -7.03
N THR A 624 20.52 33.07 -7.70
CA THR A 624 19.98 34.36 -8.15
C THR A 624 18.62 34.64 -7.50
N TYR A 625 18.44 35.84 -6.96
CA TYR A 625 17.22 36.24 -6.24
C TYR A 625 16.23 37.08 -7.07
N SER A 626 16.47 37.22 -8.38
CA SER A 626 15.47 37.79 -9.29
C SER A 626 14.16 36.99 -9.20
N ASN A 627 13.01 37.62 -9.47
CA ASN A 627 11.71 36.94 -9.50
C ASN A 627 11.24 36.31 -8.16
N LEU A 628 11.82 36.72 -7.02
CA LEU A 628 11.39 36.23 -5.69
C LEU A 628 9.88 36.33 -5.48
N ILE A 629 9.27 37.45 -5.89
CA ILE A 629 7.83 37.69 -5.79
C ILE A 629 7.03 36.64 -6.57
N ILE A 630 7.47 36.25 -7.77
CA ILE A 630 6.79 35.25 -8.60
C ILE A 630 6.84 33.88 -7.90
N HIS A 631 7.97 33.49 -7.31
CA HIS A 631 8.07 32.23 -6.58
C HIS A 631 7.23 32.21 -5.29
N ILE A 632 7.14 33.34 -4.58
CA ILE A 632 6.24 33.47 -3.42
C ILE A 632 4.78 33.31 -3.87
N ILE A 633 4.39 33.98 -4.95
CA ILE A 633 3.04 33.84 -5.54
C ILE A 633 2.78 32.38 -5.95
N ASN A 634 3.74 31.73 -6.62
CA ASN A 634 3.63 30.32 -7.02
C ASN A 634 3.44 29.41 -5.81
N MET A 635 4.17 29.65 -4.72
CA MET A 635 4.03 28.86 -3.49
C MET A 635 2.66 29.07 -2.84
N ILE A 636 2.18 30.31 -2.74
CA ILE A 636 0.85 30.63 -2.21
C ILE A 636 -0.25 29.97 -3.05
N ILE A 637 -0.20 30.12 -4.37
CA ILE A 637 -1.16 29.51 -5.30
C ILE A 637 -1.11 27.99 -5.20
N SER A 638 0.08 27.40 -5.06
CA SER A 638 0.24 25.94 -4.90
C SER A 638 -0.40 25.48 -3.59
N CYS A 639 -0.18 26.17 -2.48
CA CYS A 639 -0.85 25.87 -1.21
C CYS A 639 -2.37 26.00 -1.30
N LEU A 640 -2.89 27.02 -1.98
CA LEU A 640 -4.32 27.18 -2.23
C LEU A 640 -4.87 26.05 -3.09
N CYS A 641 -4.17 25.68 -4.16
CA CYS A 641 -4.48 24.55 -5.03
C CYS A 641 -4.57 23.23 -4.25
N VAL A 642 -3.63 22.97 -3.35
CA VAL A 642 -3.66 21.82 -2.44
C VAL A 642 -4.87 21.90 -1.50
N GLY A 643 -5.10 23.07 -0.88
CA GLY A 643 -6.26 23.29 -0.01
C GLY A 643 -7.59 23.04 -0.72
N ILE A 644 -7.76 23.57 -1.93
CA ILE A 644 -8.93 23.37 -2.80
C ILE A 644 -9.08 21.90 -3.16
N TYR A 645 -8.01 21.22 -3.56
CA TYR A 645 -8.06 19.80 -3.92
C TYR A 645 -8.45 18.89 -2.74
N LEU A 646 -7.95 19.21 -1.54
CA LEU A 646 -8.32 18.51 -0.31
C LEU A 646 -9.75 18.84 0.14
N TYR A 647 -10.17 20.11 0.01
CA TYR A 647 -11.50 20.59 0.37
C TYR A 647 -12.57 20.00 -0.54
N PHE A 648 -12.40 20.11 -1.87
CA PHE A 648 -13.18 19.40 -2.87
C PHE A 648 -12.79 17.92 -2.93
N ARG A 649 -12.64 17.30 -1.76
CA ARG A 649 -13.01 15.90 -1.58
C ARG A 649 -14.47 15.79 -1.99
N PHE A 650 -14.71 15.71 -3.30
CA PHE A 650 -15.88 15.14 -3.93
C PHE A 650 -15.94 13.72 -3.40
N GLU A 651 -16.37 13.54 -2.17
CA GLU A 651 -17.54 12.72 -1.95
C GLU A 651 -18.56 13.28 -2.92
N SER A 652 -18.57 12.68 -4.10
CA SER A 652 -19.86 12.17 -4.50
C SER A 652 -20.37 11.43 -3.24
N LYS A 653 -21.18 12.14 -2.43
CA LYS A 653 -22.51 11.60 -2.16
C LYS A 653 -22.85 11.04 -3.52
N ALA A 654 -22.84 9.71 -3.66
CA ALA A 654 -23.60 9.14 -4.73
C ALA A 654 -24.91 9.93 -4.59
N THR A 655 -25.16 10.84 -5.53
CA THR A 655 -26.52 11.14 -5.87
C THR A 655 -26.95 9.76 -6.32
N HIS A 656 -27.37 8.95 -5.34
CA HIS A 656 -28.35 7.91 -5.53
C HIS A 656 -29.44 8.72 -6.19
N THR A 657 -29.33 8.75 -7.52
CA THR A 657 -30.31 9.34 -8.39
C THR A 657 -31.62 8.80 -7.86
N GLU A 658 -32.46 9.75 -7.48
CA GLU A 658 -33.81 9.57 -7.00
C GLU A 658 -34.38 8.24 -7.54
N SER A 659 -34.67 7.30 -6.62
CA SER A 659 -35.11 5.89 -6.83
C SER A 659 -34.10 4.74 -6.58
N ALA A 660 -33.16 4.85 -5.64
CA ALA A 660 -32.59 3.63 -5.07
C ALA A 660 -33.65 2.94 -4.19
N LEU A 661 -34.18 1.81 -4.65
CA LEU A 661 -34.99 0.89 -3.84
C LEU A 661 -34.25 0.68 -2.51
N SER A 662 -34.87 0.96 -1.35
CA SER A 662 -34.25 0.69 -0.05
C SER A 662 -33.99 -0.81 0.05
N LEU A 663 -32.73 -1.20 -0.09
CA LEU A 663 -32.35 -2.60 -0.01
C LEU A 663 -32.59 -3.10 1.41
N ASN A 664 -33.12 -4.31 1.53
CA ASN A 664 -33.37 -4.96 2.81
C ASN A 664 -32.30 -6.05 3.04
N TYR A 665 -31.70 -6.03 4.22
CA TYR A 665 -30.64 -6.97 4.62
C TYR A 665 -31.06 -8.44 4.45
N PHE A 666 -32.30 -8.81 4.75
CA PHE A 666 -32.75 -10.20 4.68
C PHE A 666 -32.81 -10.75 3.25
N GLU A 667 -33.10 -9.89 2.27
CA GLU A 667 -33.17 -10.25 0.85
C GLU A 667 -31.76 -10.41 0.26
N GLU A 668 -30.90 -9.43 0.55
CA GLU A 668 -29.53 -9.39 0.04
C GLU A 668 -28.59 -10.38 0.74
N LYS A 669 -28.89 -10.78 1.99
CA LYS A 669 -28.08 -11.75 2.75
C LYS A 669 -27.83 -13.06 2.00
N LYS A 670 -28.75 -13.50 1.14
CA LYS A 670 -28.59 -14.71 0.32
C LYS A 670 -27.48 -14.59 -0.73
N LYS A 671 -27.15 -13.37 -1.15
CA LYS A 671 -26.10 -13.07 -2.14
C LYS A 671 -24.72 -12.92 -1.49
N PHE A 672 -24.66 -12.66 -0.18
CA PHE A 672 -23.39 -12.48 0.52
C PHE A 672 -22.62 -13.79 0.65
N SER A 673 -21.38 -13.81 0.15
CA SER A 673 -20.45 -14.93 0.36
C SER A 673 -20.04 -15.06 1.84
N THR A 674 -19.91 -13.93 2.54
CA THR A 674 -19.41 -13.84 3.91
C THR A 674 -20.21 -12.82 4.72
N ASP A 675 -20.28 -13.02 6.04
CA ASP A 675 -20.85 -12.04 6.99
C ASP A 675 -19.94 -11.90 8.22
N TYR A 676 -20.26 -10.95 9.10
CA TYR A 676 -19.44 -10.68 10.30
C TYR A 676 -19.39 -11.85 11.29
N GLU A 677 -20.39 -12.73 11.33
CA GLU A 677 -20.41 -13.90 12.23
C GLU A 677 -19.56 -15.04 11.68
N LYS A 678 -19.62 -15.27 10.36
CA LYS A 678 -18.79 -16.24 9.64
C LYS A 678 -17.32 -15.87 9.68
N CYS A 679 -17.00 -14.57 9.64
CA CYS A 679 -15.61 -14.09 9.66
C CYS A 679 -15.05 -13.94 11.09
N ASN A 680 -15.89 -13.91 12.12
CA ASN A 680 -15.42 -13.78 13.51
C ASN A 680 -14.88 -15.15 14.01
N PRO A 681 -13.61 -15.25 14.45
CA PRO A 681 -12.99 -16.51 14.84
C PRO A 681 -13.73 -17.33 15.91
N ILE A 682 -14.48 -16.66 16.80
CA ILE A 682 -15.24 -17.33 17.85
C ILE A 682 -16.57 -17.87 17.31
N THR A 683 -17.34 -17.03 16.62
CA THR A 683 -18.68 -17.40 16.15
C THR A 683 -18.64 -18.22 14.86
N MET A 684 -17.51 -18.26 14.15
CA MET A 684 -17.34 -19.01 12.91
C MET A 684 -17.72 -20.49 13.07
N LYS A 685 -17.27 -21.16 14.14
CA LYS A 685 -17.60 -22.57 14.39
C LYS A 685 -19.11 -22.79 14.56
N GLN A 686 -19.77 -21.90 15.31
CA GLN A 686 -21.22 -21.95 15.54
C GLN A 686 -22.01 -21.63 14.27
N ALA A 687 -21.55 -20.65 13.49
CA ALA A 687 -22.15 -20.26 12.21
C ALA A 687 -22.04 -21.38 11.16
N GLN A 688 -20.87 -22.07 11.09
CA GLN A 688 -20.67 -23.23 10.21
C GLN A 688 -21.60 -24.39 10.58
N PHE A 689 -21.74 -24.68 11.87
CA PHE A 689 -22.66 -25.72 12.37
C PHE A 689 -24.12 -25.40 12.02
N GLN A 690 -24.59 -24.18 12.30
CA GLN A 690 -25.96 -23.75 11.96
C GLN A 690 -26.26 -23.77 10.45
N GLN A 691 -25.24 -23.62 9.60
CA GLN A 691 -25.39 -23.65 8.15
C GLN A 691 -25.50 -25.08 7.61
N GLN A 692 -24.82 -26.05 8.23
CA GLN A 692 -24.96 -27.48 7.90
C GLN A 692 -26.39 -27.98 8.23
N TYR A 693 -26.94 -27.61 9.38
CA TYR A 693 -28.30 -28.01 9.80
C TYR A 693 -29.45 -27.27 9.10
N LYS A 694 -29.16 -26.26 8.26
CA LYS A 694 -30.19 -25.59 7.42
C LYS A 694 -30.26 -26.15 6.00
N LEU A 695 -29.32 -27.04 5.64
CA LEU A 695 -29.30 -27.75 4.36
C LEU A 695 -29.85 -29.18 4.47
N GLU A 696 -30.08 -29.65 5.71
CA GLU A 696 -30.97 -30.77 6.06
C GLU A 696 -32.36 -30.21 6.38
#